data_AF-A0A9E6ZBS3-F1
#
_entry.id   AF-A0A9E6ZBS3-F1
#
_cell.length_a   1.000
_cell.length_b   1.000
_cell.length_c   1.000
_cell.angle_alpha   90.00
_cell.angle_beta   90.00
_cell.angle_gamma   90.00
#
_symmetry.space_group_name_H-M   'P 1'
#
loop_
_entity.id
_entity.type
_entity.pdbx_description
1 polymer ?
#
loop_
_entity_poly.entity_id
_entity_poly.type
_entity_poly.pdbx_seq_one_letter_code
_entity_poly.pdbx_strand_id
1 'polypeptide(L)'
;MARFLFNFCILLLAAAMLAACSGEHARPASGQEAQPGDGKPPVSLPPLETLDSLGDAVRSISSSKLELLGTAAILQTDNGVAQLPGFLNLDISGGAPVWAMFSAAGLEPGGEVVPSGLLTVFNKPVYVALADFGSGRWQWTRRASIGTLPITDGGNFVSPSGKVYVVVLAWEQSSDLSALELQFSGEVPASPQPQLHVPDSIVAGYELEYDATGSTAGSGALVTGVSYDFGDSTGTTLALSPDDKVTHVYEMPGTYTVGVRIDNDLGYSGYASQQVEVTAGVTELLVVCNSLKPDSQELADYYMSPVTGRGIAIGNRLELPIDDADIPEIDRQQYESEIRDPIKEFIDANGIKASLKYILLMDGLPHQIPGVNGGDYNQSTFSSVDSELCTLFSDDTYAYASFLWNEEQWQDFGLLAPDFASFYIGMRDLDTDYSFSHGQYKVTDSGGTKYDLDYLVGRLDAYDLADAKALVDRSKAADTSGNGWVVYDTTPARFPLDTMSDPVWPFTEDGDALSGDEWLTAAAYNHFIDLSTTRIIGQESDGMPAGSVDNVIAYAGWGVNHSGGSYPSGNLYILDDLLFTYLPGCAWISYESFNGTDFDSATVDGDRSDINRKGQGQICDFLHRGGSVAIGHVYEPWTIAVGDERAVFYRYCVKGDNWIESAYKGLRCLSWMDVVVGDPLCQVK
;
A
#
# COMPACT_ATOMS: atom_id res chain seq x y z
N MET A 1 34.08 67.08 24.63
CA MET A 1 35.50 67.13 25.07
C MET A 1 36.22 65.97 24.38
N ALA A 2 37.47 66.17 23.92
CA ALA A 2 38.35 65.23 23.17
C ALA A 2 37.81 63.80 22.85
N ARG A 3 37.62 63.41 21.58
CA ARG A 3 38.66 62.93 20.62
C ARG A 3 39.39 61.66 21.13
N PHE A 4 39.57 60.56 20.37
CA PHE A 4 39.46 60.37 18.91
C PHE A 4 39.23 58.88 18.53
N LEU A 5 38.88 58.70 17.24
CA LEU A 5 38.68 57.53 16.38
C LEU A 5 39.60 56.29 16.57
N PHE A 6 39.45 55.11 15.94
CA PHE A 6 38.44 54.35 15.14
C PHE A 6 39.24 53.35 14.24
N ASN A 7 38.74 52.13 14.03
CA ASN A 7 39.16 51.10 13.04
C ASN A 7 40.55 50.39 13.06
N PHE A 8 40.43 49.05 13.05
CA PHE A 8 41.13 48.06 12.20
C PHE A 8 42.30 48.54 11.30
N CYS A 9 43.52 48.01 11.55
CA CYS A 9 44.45 47.47 10.53
C CYS A 9 45.74 46.87 11.16
N ILE A 10 46.03 45.60 10.82
CA ILE A 10 47.32 45.04 10.34
C ILE A 10 48.68 45.57 10.89
N LEU A 11 49.54 44.61 11.30
CA LEU A 11 51.04 44.59 11.41
C LEU A 11 51.80 45.17 12.63
N LEU A 12 52.84 44.39 13.04
CA LEU A 12 54.08 44.72 13.80
C LEU A 12 53.90 45.17 15.29
N LEU A 13 54.43 44.53 16.35
CA LEU A 13 55.68 43.77 16.64
C LEU A 13 56.92 44.66 16.95
N ALA A 14 57.14 44.98 18.24
CA ALA A 14 58.42 45.26 18.93
C ALA A 14 58.12 45.56 20.43
N ALA A 15 58.73 44.92 21.45
CA ALA A 15 60.12 45.02 21.96
C ALA A 15 60.42 46.37 22.66
N ALA A 16 61.21 46.49 23.75
CA ALA A 16 62.14 45.58 24.45
C ALA A 16 62.09 45.85 25.99
N MET A 17 62.76 45.15 26.94
CA MET A 17 64.18 44.76 27.07
C MET A 17 64.32 43.45 27.90
N LEU A 18 65.08 42.42 27.47
CA LEU A 18 66.53 42.15 27.71
C LEU A 18 66.91 41.86 29.18
N ALA A 19 67.77 40.89 29.58
CA ALA A 19 68.43 39.72 28.95
C ALA A 19 69.08 38.85 30.09
N ALA A 20 69.82 37.72 29.95
CA ALA A 20 70.39 36.95 28.83
C ALA A 20 70.77 35.48 29.26
N CYS A 21 71.22 34.66 28.28
CA CYS A 21 72.16 33.51 28.35
C CYS A 21 71.85 32.21 29.13
N SER A 22 71.39 31.19 28.36
CA SER A 22 71.93 29.80 28.21
C SER A 22 72.53 29.05 29.41
N GLY A 23 72.20 27.77 29.69
CA GLY A 23 71.37 26.81 28.94
C GLY A 23 71.93 25.38 29.08
N GLU A 24 71.39 24.58 29.99
CA GLU A 24 71.85 23.20 30.26
C GLU A 24 71.06 22.15 29.46
N HIS A 25 71.76 21.12 28.98
CA HIS A 25 71.16 19.88 28.46
C HIS A 25 71.16 18.79 29.53
N ALA A 26 69.98 18.33 29.94
CA ALA A 26 69.82 17.04 30.60
C ALA A 26 69.64 15.93 29.54
N ARG A 27 70.24 14.75 29.77
CA ARG A 27 70.15 13.58 28.87
C ARG A 27 68.84 12.80 29.08
N PRO A 28 68.22 12.26 28.01
CA PRO A 28 67.27 11.14 28.12
C PRO A 28 67.98 9.77 28.13
N ALA A 29 67.24 8.73 28.55
CA ALA A 29 67.75 7.38 28.78
C ALA A 29 67.78 6.48 27.51
N SER A 30 68.47 5.35 27.65
CA SER A 30 68.86 4.40 26.59
C SER A 30 67.73 3.51 26.06
N GLY A 31 67.75 3.23 24.75
CA GLY A 31 66.89 2.21 24.12
C GLY A 31 66.81 2.32 22.58
N GLN A 32 67.95 2.36 21.89
CA GLN A 32 68.05 2.42 20.42
C GLN A 32 68.53 1.10 19.82
N GLU A 33 67.66 0.45 19.04
CA GLU A 33 67.94 -0.39 17.87
C GLU A 33 66.71 -0.20 16.94
N ALA A 34 66.79 -0.02 15.62
CA ALA A 34 67.89 0.50 14.81
C ALA A 34 67.31 1.40 13.70
N GLN A 35 67.76 2.66 13.60
CA GLN A 35 67.59 3.46 12.37
C GLN A 35 68.54 2.93 11.27
N PRO A 36 68.42 3.38 10.00
CA PRO A 36 69.30 3.00 8.88
C PRO A 36 70.84 3.22 9.08
N GLY A 37 71.48 2.36 9.86
CA GLY A 37 72.92 2.10 9.88
C GLY A 37 73.83 3.18 10.49
N ASP A 38 74.47 2.81 11.60
CA ASP A 38 75.60 3.47 12.27
C ASP A 38 76.38 4.52 11.43
N GLY A 39 76.40 5.76 11.93
CA GLY A 39 77.35 6.80 11.49
C GLY A 39 76.90 7.69 10.32
N LYS A 40 75.62 7.65 9.93
CA LYS A 40 75.04 8.52 8.89
C LYS A 40 74.04 9.54 9.49
N PRO A 41 73.81 10.71 8.87
CA PRO A 41 72.91 11.75 9.43
C PRO A 41 71.46 11.27 9.63
N PRO A 42 70.66 11.91 10.49
CA PRO A 42 69.28 11.48 10.76
C PRO A 42 68.29 11.87 9.64
N VAL A 43 67.32 11.00 9.35
CA VAL A 43 66.07 11.39 8.66
C VAL A 43 65.17 12.09 9.67
N SER A 44 64.61 13.25 9.31
CA SER A 44 63.50 13.86 10.05
C SER A 44 62.17 13.39 9.43
N LEU A 45 61.45 12.51 10.12
CA LEU A 45 60.07 12.13 9.81
C LEU A 45 59.09 12.83 10.77
N PRO A 46 57.82 12.99 10.41
CA PRO A 46 56.80 13.45 11.36
C PRO A 46 56.68 12.51 12.58
N PRO A 47 56.41 13.05 13.78
CA PRO A 47 56.00 12.26 14.94
C PRO A 47 54.69 11.51 14.67
N LEU A 48 54.55 10.29 15.19
CA LEU A 48 53.41 9.39 14.87
C LEU A 48 52.07 10.01 15.28
N GLU A 49 52.04 10.69 16.43
CA GLU A 49 50.89 11.40 16.98
C GLU A 49 50.38 12.56 16.10
N THR A 50 51.16 12.99 15.10
CA THR A 50 50.76 14.05 14.16
C THR A 50 50.18 13.50 12.85
N LEU A 51 50.34 12.20 12.55
CA LEU A 51 50.08 11.64 11.22
C LEU A 51 48.62 11.73 10.77
N ASP A 52 47.66 11.56 11.69
CA ASP A 52 46.22 11.67 11.39
C ASP A 52 45.82 13.08 10.93
N SER A 53 46.56 14.11 11.34
CA SER A 53 46.30 15.51 10.95
C SER A 53 46.85 15.92 9.57
N LEU A 54 47.53 15.00 8.87
CA LEU A 54 48.15 15.28 7.56
C LEU A 54 47.16 15.19 6.37
N GLY A 55 45.94 14.69 6.59
CA GLY A 55 44.91 14.53 5.56
C GLY A 55 45.12 13.33 4.62
N ASP A 56 44.19 13.13 3.69
CA ASP A 56 44.13 11.92 2.84
C ASP A 56 45.04 11.98 1.59
N ALA A 57 45.55 13.17 1.24
CA ALA A 57 46.38 13.38 0.07
C ALA A 57 47.88 13.30 0.41
N VAL A 58 48.45 12.08 0.30
CA VAL A 58 49.89 11.71 0.28
C VAL A 58 50.85 12.90 0.04
N ARG A 59 51.31 13.59 1.10
CA ARG A 59 52.35 14.64 1.02
C ARG A 59 53.20 14.78 2.28
N SER A 60 54.30 14.04 2.33
CA SER A 60 55.59 14.69 2.62
C SER A 60 56.70 13.96 1.85
N ILE A 61 57.57 14.76 1.23
CA ILE A 61 58.65 14.32 0.32
C ILE A 61 59.85 15.20 0.65
N SER A 62 61.03 14.61 0.90
CA SER A 62 62.20 15.36 1.39
C SER A 62 63.02 16.08 0.30
N SER A 63 62.63 16.01 -0.98
CA SER A 63 63.40 16.58 -2.08
C SER A 63 62.53 17.30 -3.13
N SER A 64 63.18 18.11 -3.97
CA SER A 64 62.58 18.93 -5.02
C SER A 64 62.37 18.20 -6.36
N LYS A 65 62.66 16.90 -6.44
CA LYS A 65 62.41 16.06 -7.63
C LYS A 65 61.93 14.66 -7.23
N LEU A 66 60.64 14.45 -7.41
CA LEU A 66 60.00 13.13 -7.42
C LEU A 66 59.17 13.07 -8.70
N GLU A 67 59.55 12.19 -9.62
CA GLU A 67 58.86 12.03 -10.91
C GLU A 67 57.94 10.80 -10.81
N LEU A 68 56.62 11.04 -10.81
CA LEU A 68 55.61 9.99 -10.90
C LEU A 68 55.49 9.58 -12.37
N LEU A 69 55.91 8.35 -12.69
CA LEU A 69 55.94 7.85 -14.07
C LEU A 69 54.66 7.07 -14.39
N GLY A 70 53.56 7.79 -14.57
CA GLY A 70 52.27 7.21 -15.00
C GLY A 70 51.05 8.12 -14.72
N THR A 71 49.91 7.74 -15.29
CA THR A 71 48.61 8.33 -14.93
C THR A 71 48.12 7.74 -13.62
N ALA A 72 48.01 8.58 -12.58
CA ALA A 72 47.56 8.17 -11.26
C ALA A 72 46.10 7.67 -11.26
N ALA A 73 45.84 6.60 -10.50
CA ALA A 73 44.50 6.19 -10.09
C ALA A 73 44.40 6.28 -8.55
N ILE A 74 43.18 6.45 -8.05
CA ILE A 74 42.89 6.65 -6.63
C ILE A 74 42.91 5.30 -5.91
N LEU A 75 43.47 5.25 -4.69
CA LEU A 75 43.35 4.11 -3.80
C LEU A 75 42.19 4.29 -2.84
N GLN A 76 41.04 3.81 -3.26
CA GLN A 76 39.98 3.37 -2.35
C GLN A 76 39.49 2.03 -2.91
N THR A 77 39.86 0.95 -2.23
CA THR A 77 39.31 -0.37 -2.48
C THR A 77 38.79 -0.88 -1.15
N ASP A 78 37.50 -1.19 -1.11
CA ASP A 78 36.90 -1.92 0.00
C ASP A 78 37.70 -3.21 0.25
N ASN A 79 37.68 -3.72 1.49
CA ASN A 79 38.42 -4.92 1.95
C ASN A 79 39.92 -4.74 2.28
N GLY A 80 40.37 -3.57 2.74
CA GLY A 80 41.67 -3.43 3.45
C GLY A 80 42.94 -3.56 2.58
N VAL A 81 42.84 -3.35 1.27
CA VAL A 81 43.99 -3.43 0.34
C VAL A 81 44.50 -2.03 -0.03
N ALA A 82 45.82 -1.87 -0.11
CA ALA A 82 46.51 -0.65 -0.51
C ALA A 82 47.57 -0.92 -1.60
N GLN A 83 47.17 -0.81 -2.88
CA GLN A 83 48.03 -1.04 -4.05
C GLN A 83 48.60 0.27 -4.65
N LEU A 84 49.90 0.54 -4.56
CA LEU A 84 50.42 1.80 -5.11
C LEU A 84 50.29 1.86 -6.66
N PRO A 85 49.71 2.92 -7.23
CA PRO A 85 49.51 3.02 -8.67
C PRO A 85 50.78 3.52 -9.38
N GLY A 86 51.56 2.57 -9.89
CA GLY A 86 52.62 2.82 -10.88
C GLY A 86 54.03 3.01 -10.31
N PHE A 87 54.91 3.57 -11.16
CA PHE A 87 56.34 3.65 -10.93
C PHE A 87 56.72 4.90 -10.12
N LEU A 88 57.54 4.69 -9.07
CA LEU A 88 58.07 5.72 -8.19
C LEU A 88 59.60 5.77 -8.31
N ASN A 89 60.15 6.87 -8.80
CA ASN A 89 61.59 7.11 -8.78
C ASN A 89 61.99 7.96 -7.57
N LEU A 90 62.88 7.42 -6.72
CA LEU A 90 63.51 8.13 -5.60
C LEU A 90 64.93 8.55 -6.00
N ASP A 91 65.06 9.74 -6.60
CA ASP A 91 66.34 10.24 -7.12
C ASP A 91 67.20 10.97 -6.07
N ILE A 92 68.35 10.39 -5.71
CA ILE A 92 69.33 10.93 -4.76
C ILE A 92 70.42 11.77 -5.48
N SER A 93 70.18 12.23 -6.71
CA SER A 93 71.15 13.06 -7.46
C SER A 93 71.59 14.34 -6.71
N GLY A 94 70.76 14.85 -5.78
CA GLY A 94 71.08 15.96 -4.89
C GLY A 94 71.96 15.61 -3.66
N GLY A 95 72.37 14.34 -3.48
CA GLY A 95 73.23 13.90 -2.37
C GLY A 95 72.57 13.84 -0.99
N ALA A 96 71.27 14.13 -0.90
CA ALA A 96 70.47 14.05 0.32
C ALA A 96 69.45 12.90 0.23
N PRO A 97 69.13 12.21 1.35
CA PRO A 97 68.19 11.09 1.36
C PRO A 97 66.78 11.50 0.90
N VAL A 98 66.16 10.65 0.09
CA VAL A 98 64.82 10.89 -0.46
C VAL A 98 63.84 9.86 0.05
N TRP A 99 62.74 10.32 0.63
CA TRP A 99 61.65 9.45 1.06
C TRP A 99 60.28 9.94 0.60
N ALA A 100 59.35 9.00 0.52
CA ALA A 100 57.93 9.22 0.30
C ALA A 100 57.13 8.47 1.38
N MET A 101 56.05 9.07 1.86
CA MET A 101 55.15 8.46 2.85
C MET A 101 53.77 8.25 2.23
N PHE A 102 53.18 7.08 2.48
CA PHE A 102 51.88 6.63 1.99
C PHE A 102 50.96 6.32 3.16
N SER A 103 49.65 6.44 2.95
CA SER A 103 48.63 6.06 3.91
C SER A 103 47.55 5.21 3.24
N ALA A 104 46.94 4.32 4.02
CA ALA A 104 45.74 3.57 3.68
C ALA A 104 44.73 3.74 4.82
N ALA A 105 43.44 3.81 4.52
CA ALA A 105 42.37 4.09 5.48
C ALA A 105 41.30 2.98 5.47
N GLY A 106 40.44 2.95 6.50
CA GLY A 106 39.35 1.99 6.61
C GLY A 106 39.71 0.70 7.37
N LEU A 107 40.63 0.80 8.33
CA LEU A 107 41.05 -0.31 9.20
C LEU A 107 40.69 -0.01 10.66
N GLU A 108 40.50 -1.05 11.48
CA GLU A 108 40.13 -0.87 12.90
C GLU A 108 41.28 -0.32 13.75
N PRO A 109 41.09 0.80 14.49
CA PRO A 109 42.10 1.29 15.44
C PRO A 109 42.38 0.28 16.55
N GLY A 110 43.64 -0.14 16.70
CA GLY A 110 44.07 -1.04 17.77
C GLY A 110 44.00 -2.54 17.48
N GLY A 111 43.56 -2.96 16.28
CA GLY A 111 43.64 -4.37 15.87
C GLY A 111 45.09 -4.83 15.60
N GLU A 112 45.39 -6.10 15.92
CA GLU A 112 46.63 -6.76 15.45
C GLU A 112 46.54 -7.06 13.94
N VAL A 113 46.70 -6.02 13.13
CA VAL A 113 46.78 -6.15 11.68
C VAL A 113 48.16 -6.68 11.29
N VAL A 114 48.22 -7.88 10.74
CA VAL A 114 49.45 -8.43 10.14
C VAL A 114 49.62 -7.82 8.74
N PRO A 115 50.64 -6.97 8.49
CA PRO A 115 50.86 -6.43 7.17
C PRO A 115 51.57 -7.48 6.31
N SER A 116 50.94 -7.84 5.19
CA SER A 116 51.56 -8.65 4.14
C SER A 116 51.58 -7.86 2.84
N GLY A 117 52.54 -8.12 1.95
CA GLY A 117 52.62 -7.32 0.73
C GLY A 117 53.78 -7.71 -0.16
N LEU A 118 53.67 -7.39 -1.45
CA LEU A 118 54.70 -7.64 -2.45
C LEU A 118 55.40 -6.33 -2.81
N LEU A 119 56.73 -6.28 -2.65
CA LEU A 119 57.53 -5.12 -3.02
C LEU A 119 58.52 -5.47 -4.12
N THR A 120 58.41 -4.77 -5.25
CA THR A 120 59.29 -4.94 -6.41
C THR A 120 60.26 -3.77 -6.49
N VAL A 121 61.53 -4.06 -6.24
CA VAL A 121 62.66 -3.11 -6.31
C VAL A 121 63.60 -3.55 -7.42
N PHE A 122 63.85 -2.68 -8.42
CA PHE A 122 64.60 -3.08 -9.61
C PHE A 122 66.09 -2.70 -9.61
N ASN A 123 66.52 -1.71 -8.81
CA ASN A 123 67.88 -1.14 -8.94
C ASN A 123 68.76 -1.23 -7.68
N LYS A 124 68.32 -0.68 -6.54
CA LYS A 124 69.15 -0.52 -5.33
C LYS A 124 68.33 -0.72 -4.05
N PRO A 125 68.96 -1.11 -2.93
CA PRO A 125 68.22 -1.38 -1.70
C PRO A 125 67.59 -0.12 -1.11
N VAL A 126 66.31 -0.23 -0.76
CA VAL A 126 65.54 0.78 -0.04
C VAL A 126 65.29 0.37 1.40
N TYR A 127 64.92 1.33 2.23
CA TYR A 127 64.37 1.09 3.56
C TYR A 127 62.86 1.36 3.53
N VAL A 128 62.08 0.47 4.12
CA VAL A 128 60.64 0.63 4.32
C VAL A 128 60.39 0.77 5.83
N ALA A 129 59.54 1.69 6.24
CA ALA A 129 59.10 1.82 7.63
C ALA A 129 57.59 1.74 7.75
N LEU A 130 57.11 1.12 8.82
CA LEU A 130 55.72 1.17 9.27
C LEU A 130 55.63 2.00 10.55
N ALA A 131 54.57 2.80 10.67
CA ALA A 131 54.24 3.48 11.92
C ALA A 131 53.65 2.46 12.91
N ASP A 132 54.38 2.15 13.98
CA ASP A 132 53.89 1.34 15.09
C ASP A 132 53.49 2.28 16.23
N PHE A 133 52.18 2.51 16.34
CA PHE A 133 51.55 3.33 17.35
C PHE A 133 51.61 2.68 18.74
N GLY A 134 51.81 1.37 18.82
CA GLY A 134 51.99 0.63 20.08
C GLY A 134 53.35 0.91 20.74
N SER A 135 54.43 0.95 19.95
CA SER A 135 55.76 1.33 20.46
C SER A 135 56.08 2.83 20.33
N GLY A 136 55.24 3.60 19.61
CA GLY A 136 55.45 5.02 19.33
C GLY A 136 56.65 5.26 18.39
N ARG A 137 56.96 4.31 17.51
CA ARG A 137 58.18 4.31 16.68
C ARG A 137 57.90 3.87 15.25
N TRP A 138 58.80 4.27 14.36
CA TRP A 138 58.88 3.72 13.00
C TRP A 138 59.65 2.38 13.03
N GLN A 139 58.99 1.27 12.69
CA GLN A 139 59.66 -0.04 12.53
C GLN A 139 60.28 -0.14 11.13
N TRP A 140 61.62 -0.22 11.05
CA TRP A 140 62.37 -0.15 9.79
C TRP A 140 62.82 -1.52 9.27
N THR A 141 62.67 -1.75 7.98
CA THR A 141 63.18 -2.95 7.27
C THR A 141 63.93 -2.58 6.00
N ARG A 142 65.13 -3.13 5.79
CA ARG A 142 65.90 -2.97 4.55
C ARG A 142 65.49 -4.02 3.51
N ARG A 143 65.25 -3.62 2.25
CA ARG A 143 64.86 -4.50 1.14
C ARG A 143 65.80 -4.29 -0.05
N ALA A 144 66.35 -5.37 -0.61
CA ALA A 144 67.42 -5.33 -1.62
C ALA A 144 67.08 -6.04 -2.95
N SER A 145 65.93 -6.70 -3.03
CA SER A 145 65.48 -7.47 -4.19
C SER A 145 63.97 -7.73 -4.10
N ILE A 146 63.39 -8.27 -5.17
CA ILE A 146 61.99 -8.70 -5.26
C ILE A 146 61.66 -9.71 -4.13
N GLY A 147 60.54 -9.52 -3.45
CA GLY A 147 60.00 -10.46 -2.47
C GLY A 147 58.77 -9.93 -1.73
N THR A 148 58.09 -10.80 -0.98
CA THR A 148 57.10 -10.37 0.00
C THR A 148 57.78 -9.66 1.18
N LEU A 149 57.07 -8.73 1.83
CA LEU A 149 57.40 -8.27 3.17
C LEU A 149 56.69 -9.16 4.20
N PRO A 150 57.37 -10.15 4.79
CA PRO A 150 56.99 -10.61 6.11
C PRO A 150 57.41 -9.52 7.11
N ILE A 151 56.44 -8.91 7.76
CA ILE A 151 56.62 -8.21 9.04
C ILE A 151 56.14 -9.21 10.10
N THR A 152 57.10 -9.87 10.75
CA THR A 152 56.87 -10.96 11.72
C THR A 152 56.75 -10.50 13.16
N ASP A 153 57.00 -9.22 13.39
CA ASP A 153 57.15 -8.65 14.71
C ASP A 153 55.84 -7.91 15.02
N GLY A 154 55.08 -8.41 15.99
CA GLY A 154 53.78 -7.85 16.36
C GLY A 154 53.87 -6.38 16.77
N GLY A 155 52.82 -5.63 16.47
CA GLY A 155 52.75 -4.19 16.71
C GLY A 155 51.36 -3.64 16.39
N ASN A 156 51.07 -2.44 16.89
CA ASN A 156 49.81 -1.76 16.58
C ASN A 156 50.05 -0.76 15.45
N PHE A 157 49.82 -1.21 14.22
CA PHE A 157 50.14 -0.44 13.01
C PHE A 157 49.01 0.48 12.52
N VAL A 158 47.83 0.42 13.16
CA VAL A 158 46.66 1.23 12.79
C VAL A 158 46.56 2.46 13.71
N SER A 159 46.44 3.63 13.10
CA SER A 159 46.29 4.91 13.81
C SER A 159 44.91 5.05 14.46
N PRO A 160 44.74 6.00 15.40
CA PRO A 160 43.43 6.35 15.95
C PRO A 160 42.36 6.69 14.90
N SER A 161 42.74 7.23 13.72
CA SER A 161 41.80 7.48 12.61
C SER A 161 41.55 6.29 11.66
N GLY A 162 42.03 5.09 12.02
CA GLY A 162 41.84 3.88 11.23
C GLY A 162 42.75 3.80 10.00
N LYS A 163 43.96 4.36 10.09
CA LYS A 163 44.92 4.45 8.98
C LYS A 163 46.25 3.77 9.27
N VAL A 164 46.83 3.11 8.28
CA VAL A 164 48.22 2.62 8.32
C VAL A 164 49.11 3.58 7.55
N TYR A 165 50.30 3.89 8.07
CA TYR A 165 51.28 4.77 7.44
C TYR A 165 52.57 4.01 7.11
N VAL A 166 53.04 4.16 5.86
CA VAL A 166 54.24 3.50 5.35
C VAL A 166 55.20 4.52 4.73
N VAL A 167 56.47 4.50 5.12
CA VAL A 167 57.53 5.32 4.51
C VAL A 167 58.44 4.44 3.67
N VAL A 168 58.78 4.89 2.47
CA VAL A 168 59.84 4.30 1.64
C VAL A 168 60.97 5.32 1.49
N LEU A 169 62.19 4.92 1.82
CA LEU A 169 63.38 5.75 1.91
C LEU A 169 64.52 5.17 1.04
N ALA A 170 65.04 5.98 0.14
CA ALA A 170 66.28 5.74 -0.58
C ALA A 170 67.40 6.59 0.05
N TRP A 171 68.55 5.97 0.33
CA TRP A 171 69.64 6.60 1.08
C TRP A 171 71.00 6.65 0.35
N GLU A 172 71.39 5.60 -0.38
CA GLU A 172 72.77 5.44 -0.86
C GLU A 172 72.99 5.84 -2.32
N GLN A 173 72.04 5.53 -3.21
CA GLN A 173 71.99 5.92 -4.63
C GLN A 173 70.51 5.97 -5.09
N SER A 174 70.23 6.67 -6.18
CA SER A 174 68.90 6.75 -6.80
C SER A 174 68.29 5.35 -7.02
N SER A 175 67.00 5.20 -6.72
CA SER A 175 66.32 3.90 -6.65
C SER A 175 64.95 3.95 -7.32
N ASP A 176 64.74 3.08 -8.31
CA ASP A 176 63.46 2.92 -8.99
C ASP A 176 62.63 1.79 -8.37
N LEU A 177 61.38 2.13 -8.03
CA LEU A 177 60.32 1.23 -7.58
C LEU A 177 59.24 1.13 -8.66
N SER A 178 58.77 -0.09 -8.93
CA SER A 178 57.75 -0.32 -9.98
C SER A 178 56.38 -0.72 -9.44
N ALA A 179 56.36 -1.33 -8.26
CA ALA A 179 55.14 -1.77 -7.58
C ALA A 179 55.45 -1.98 -6.09
N LEU A 180 54.62 -1.39 -5.24
CA LEU A 180 54.52 -1.69 -3.81
C LEU A 180 53.04 -1.98 -3.54
N GLU A 181 52.72 -3.25 -3.28
CA GLU A 181 51.39 -3.68 -2.92
C GLU A 181 51.38 -4.08 -1.44
N LEU A 182 50.46 -3.51 -0.67
CA LEU A 182 50.28 -3.78 0.75
C LEU A 182 48.85 -4.29 0.96
N GLN A 183 48.72 -5.43 1.63
CA GLN A 183 47.46 -6.09 1.96
C GLN A 183 47.37 -6.21 3.48
N PHE A 184 46.29 -5.66 4.05
CA PHE A 184 46.01 -5.69 5.48
C PHE A 184 44.81 -6.60 5.71
N SER A 185 44.99 -7.66 6.51
CA SER A 185 43.90 -8.56 6.90
C SER A 185 43.48 -8.28 8.34
N GLY A 186 42.20 -7.95 8.54
CA GLY A 186 41.53 -7.78 9.83
C GLY A 186 40.02 -8.02 9.67
N GLU A 187 39.32 -8.28 10.76
CA GLU A 187 37.85 -8.43 10.72
C GLU A 187 37.15 -7.10 10.46
N VAL A 188 35.91 -7.18 9.95
CA VAL A 188 35.08 -6.01 9.61
C VAL A 188 34.32 -5.56 10.85
N PRO A 189 34.23 -4.24 11.13
CA PRO A 189 33.70 -3.75 12.40
C PRO A 189 32.25 -4.12 12.68
N ALA A 190 31.94 -4.18 13.98
CA ALA A 190 30.61 -4.32 14.55
C ALA A 190 29.75 -3.06 14.35
N SER A 191 29.57 -2.64 13.10
CA SER A 191 28.64 -1.56 12.74
C SER A 191 27.20 -2.08 12.72
N PRO A 192 26.24 -1.38 13.34
CA PRO A 192 24.84 -1.76 13.30
C PRO A 192 24.33 -1.91 11.87
N GLN A 193 23.58 -2.98 11.61
CA GLN A 193 22.88 -3.24 10.35
C GLN A 193 21.39 -2.99 10.59
N PRO A 194 20.91 -1.74 10.45
CA PRO A 194 19.50 -1.42 10.57
C PRO A 194 18.73 -2.00 9.38
N GLN A 195 17.51 -2.44 9.65
CA GLN A 195 16.52 -2.76 8.63
C GLN A 195 15.22 -2.08 9.03
N LEU A 196 14.49 -1.57 8.04
CA LEU A 196 13.14 -1.02 8.22
C LEU A 196 12.28 -1.59 7.11
N HIS A 197 11.12 -2.11 7.46
CA HIS A 197 10.08 -2.54 6.54
C HIS A 197 8.80 -1.77 6.88
N VAL A 198 8.32 -1.00 5.90
CA VAL A 198 7.00 -0.35 5.91
C VAL A 198 6.36 -0.57 4.54
N PRO A 199 5.01 -0.52 4.42
CA PRO A 199 4.36 -0.44 3.11
C PRO A 199 4.78 0.82 2.34
N ASP A 200 4.82 0.73 1.01
CA ASP A 200 5.17 1.86 0.14
C ASP A 200 4.11 2.97 0.16
N SER A 201 2.86 2.66 0.55
CA SER A 201 1.79 3.63 0.72
C SER A 201 0.80 3.29 1.85
N ILE A 202 0.14 4.32 2.38
CA ILE A 202 -0.93 4.22 3.38
C ILE A 202 -1.92 5.39 3.18
N VAL A 203 -3.14 5.30 3.71
CA VAL A 203 -4.10 6.42 3.74
C VAL A 203 -3.92 7.27 4.99
N ALA A 204 -4.05 8.60 4.85
CA ALA A 204 -4.00 9.53 5.97
C ALA A 204 -5.03 9.21 7.07
N GLY A 205 -4.62 9.35 8.33
CA GLY A 205 -5.42 9.00 9.51
C GLY A 205 -5.31 7.53 9.96
N TYR A 206 -4.73 6.64 9.17
CA TYR A 206 -4.45 5.26 9.59
C TYR A 206 -3.12 5.13 10.33
N GLU A 207 -3.06 4.14 11.21
CA GLU A 207 -1.86 3.76 11.98
C GLU A 207 -0.91 2.92 11.10
N LEU A 208 0.29 3.46 10.85
CA LEU A 208 1.40 2.80 10.19
C LEU A 208 2.30 2.11 11.22
N GLU A 209 2.51 0.81 11.10
CA GLU A 209 3.50 0.06 11.91
C GLU A 209 4.88 0.05 11.27
N TYR A 210 5.91 0.19 12.10
CA TYR A 210 7.32 0.27 11.71
C TYR A 210 8.05 -1.00 12.16
N ASP A 211 8.31 -1.92 11.24
CA ASP A 211 9.05 -3.14 11.54
C ASP A 211 10.56 -2.94 11.37
N ALA A 212 11.30 -2.98 12.48
CA ALA A 212 12.76 -2.98 12.50
C ALA A 212 13.38 -4.29 13.04
N THR A 213 12.60 -5.36 13.21
CA THR A 213 13.01 -6.64 13.84
C THR A 213 14.25 -7.28 13.19
N GLY A 214 14.44 -7.07 11.88
CA GLY A 214 15.64 -7.51 11.14
C GLY A 214 16.93 -6.76 11.47
N SER A 215 16.88 -5.73 12.32
CA SER A 215 18.04 -4.91 12.69
C SER A 215 19.00 -5.63 13.62
N THR A 216 20.31 -5.41 13.44
CA THR A 216 21.35 -5.97 14.34
C THR A 216 22.34 -4.91 14.81
N ALA A 217 22.96 -5.13 15.97
CA ALA A 217 24.01 -4.28 16.52
C ALA A 217 25.37 -4.39 15.82
N GLY A 218 25.53 -5.35 14.89
CA GLY A 218 26.83 -5.78 14.38
C GLY A 218 27.45 -6.93 15.20
N SER A 219 28.51 -7.54 14.67
CA SER A 219 29.11 -8.75 15.26
C SER A 219 29.65 -8.52 16.68
N GLY A 220 29.11 -9.22 17.67
CA GLY A 220 29.59 -9.18 19.06
C GLY A 220 29.20 -7.93 19.88
N ALA A 221 28.41 -7.01 19.32
CA ALA A 221 27.89 -5.83 20.01
C ALA A 221 26.44 -6.03 20.51
N LEU A 222 25.98 -5.13 21.38
CA LEU A 222 24.62 -5.07 21.91
C LEU A 222 23.91 -3.80 21.44
N VAL A 223 22.62 -3.88 21.12
CA VAL A 223 21.80 -2.68 20.85
C VAL A 223 21.66 -1.88 22.14
N THR A 224 21.89 -0.57 22.07
CA THR A 224 21.74 0.37 23.20
C THR A 224 20.81 1.53 22.92
N GLY A 225 20.39 1.71 21.66
CA GLY A 225 19.40 2.70 21.28
C GLY A 225 18.73 2.33 19.96
N VAL A 226 17.42 2.56 19.90
CA VAL A 226 16.62 2.48 18.67
C VAL A 226 15.83 3.78 18.58
N SER A 227 15.89 4.46 17.44
CA SER A 227 15.07 5.65 17.21
C SER A 227 14.48 5.67 15.81
N TYR A 228 13.17 5.87 15.73
CA TYR A 228 12.41 6.01 14.50
C TYR A 228 12.25 7.49 14.14
N ASP A 229 12.46 7.81 12.87
CA ASP A 229 12.19 9.11 12.25
C ASP A 229 11.00 8.93 11.31
N PHE A 230 9.92 9.67 11.57
CA PHE A 230 8.68 9.58 10.80
C PHE A 230 8.68 10.50 9.57
N GLY A 231 9.76 11.26 9.32
CA GLY A 231 9.91 12.13 8.15
C GLY A 231 9.00 13.36 8.14
N ASP A 232 8.33 13.65 9.25
CA ASP A 232 7.39 14.76 9.43
C ASP A 232 7.84 15.75 10.53
N SER A 233 6.95 16.62 10.98
CA SER A 233 7.25 17.62 12.03
C SER A 233 7.11 17.11 13.47
N THR A 234 6.72 15.86 13.69
CA THR A 234 6.52 15.28 15.04
C THR A 234 7.84 14.86 15.70
N GLY A 235 8.87 14.55 14.90
CA GLY A 235 10.23 14.30 15.35
C GLY A 235 10.59 12.82 15.37
N THR A 236 11.32 12.39 16.40
CA THR A 236 11.80 11.00 16.53
C THR A 236 11.25 10.32 17.78
N THR A 237 10.91 9.05 17.65
CA THR A 237 10.42 8.19 18.73
C THR A 237 11.50 7.20 19.15
N LEU A 238 11.72 7.04 20.46
CA LEU A 238 12.71 6.10 21.01
C LEU A 238 12.06 4.76 21.38
N ALA A 239 12.74 3.66 21.06
CA ALA A 239 12.41 2.31 21.48
C ALA A 239 13.60 1.66 22.24
N LEU A 240 13.34 0.56 22.95
CA LEU A 240 14.33 -0.19 23.72
C LEU A 240 14.91 -1.36 22.91
N SER A 241 14.11 -1.96 22.03
CA SER A 241 14.47 -3.04 21.12
C SER A 241 14.01 -2.74 19.69
N PRO A 242 14.67 -3.27 18.65
CA PRO A 242 14.12 -3.28 17.29
C PRO A 242 12.86 -4.16 17.16
N ASP A 243 12.62 -5.03 18.15
CA ASP A 243 11.42 -5.87 18.26
C ASP A 243 10.22 -5.15 18.94
N ASP A 244 10.41 -3.92 19.44
CA ASP A 244 9.32 -3.16 20.05
C ASP A 244 8.37 -2.65 18.95
N LYS A 245 7.06 -2.95 19.08
CA LYS A 245 6.04 -2.37 18.18
C LYS A 245 6.03 -0.85 18.32
N VAL A 246 6.33 -0.16 17.23
CA VAL A 246 6.24 1.31 17.09
C VAL A 246 5.33 1.65 15.93
N THR A 247 4.43 2.60 16.16
CA THR A 247 3.45 3.04 15.16
C THR A 247 3.32 4.56 15.10
N HIS A 248 2.82 5.07 13.98
CA HIS A 248 2.61 6.50 13.72
C HIS A 248 1.37 6.76 12.87
N VAL A 249 0.76 7.93 12.98
CA VAL A 249 -0.39 8.35 12.17
C VAL A 249 -0.06 9.63 11.41
N TYR A 250 -0.25 9.61 10.09
CA TYR A 250 -0.10 10.78 9.24
C TYR A 250 -1.45 11.46 8.98
N GLU A 251 -1.63 12.65 9.54
CA GLU A 251 -2.87 13.44 9.37
C GLU A 251 -3.06 14.03 7.96
N MET A 252 -1.98 14.13 7.18
CA MET A 252 -1.96 14.81 5.89
C MET A 252 -1.38 13.91 4.79
N PRO A 253 -1.96 13.93 3.57
CA PRO A 253 -1.33 13.29 2.41
C PRO A 253 0.01 13.94 2.04
N GLY A 254 0.96 13.12 1.60
CA GLY A 254 2.31 13.54 1.21
C GLY A 254 3.29 12.37 1.12
N THR A 255 4.47 12.62 0.56
CA THR A 255 5.57 11.63 0.56
C THR A 255 6.50 11.89 1.75
N TYR A 256 6.63 10.91 2.63
CA TYR A 256 7.45 10.97 3.84
C TYR A 256 8.70 10.11 3.66
N THR A 257 9.87 10.63 4.04
CA THR A 257 11.10 9.83 4.09
C THR A 257 11.29 9.38 5.52
N VAL A 258 10.94 8.13 5.78
CA VAL A 258 10.94 7.52 7.12
C VAL A 258 12.23 6.75 7.34
N GLY A 259 12.62 6.53 8.59
CA GLY A 259 13.80 5.71 8.87
C GLY A 259 13.93 5.22 10.30
N VAL A 260 14.85 4.27 10.49
CA VAL A 260 15.25 3.76 11.81
C VAL A 260 16.75 3.89 11.97
N ARG A 261 17.16 4.36 13.15
CA ARG A 261 18.55 4.39 13.62
C ARG A 261 18.73 3.35 14.70
N ILE A 262 19.85 2.63 14.62
CA ILE A 262 20.29 1.65 15.63
C ILE A 262 21.65 2.10 16.17
N ASP A 263 21.76 2.25 17.48
CA ASP A 263 22.99 2.54 18.21
C ASP A 263 23.44 1.31 19.02
N ASN A 264 24.74 1.08 19.16
CA ASN A 264 25.30 -0.04 19.93
C ASN A 264 26.22 0.36 21.09
N ASP A 265 26.52 -0.61 21.95
CA ASP A 265 27.34 -0.45 23.17
C ASP A 265 28.81 -0.08 22.91
N LEU A 266 29.27 -0.24 21.66
CA LEU A 266 30.58 0.20 21.18
C LEU A 266 30.57 1.67 20.68
N GLY A 267 29.41 2.32 20.67
CA GLY A 267 29.25 3.73 20.27
C GLY A 267 29.09 3.96 18.76
N TYR A 268 28.83 2.91 17.99
CA TYR A 268 28.51 3.01 16.56
C TYR A 268 27.01 3.16 16.31
N SER A 269 26.68 3.74 15.15
CA SER A 269 25.31 3.97 14.71
C SER A 269 25.14 3.50 13.26
N GLY A 270 24.01 2.88 12.94
CA GLY A 270 23.53 2.66 11.57
C GLY A 270 22.19 3.36 11.35
N TYR A 271 21.88 3.71 10.09
CA TYR A 271 20.56 4.22 9.70
C TYR A 271 20.03 3.51 8.44
N ALA A 272 18.74 3.17 8.40
CA ALA A 272 18.00 2.70 7.24
C ALA A 272 16.78 3.61 7.01
N SER A 273 16.36 3.77 5.75
CA SER A 273 15.23 4.65 5.39
C SER A 273 14.46 4.15 4.17
N GLN A 274 13.16 4.42 4.14
CA GLN A 274 12.24 4.14 3.04
C GLN A 274 11.40 5.40 2.74
N GLN A 275 10.78 5.48 1.56
CA GLN A 275 9.75 6.48 1.29
C GLN A 275 8.37 5.84 1.45
N VAL A 276 7.45 6.56 2.09
CA VAL A 276 6.03 6.17 2.21
C VAL A 276 5.19 7.26 1.55
N GLU A 277 4.32 6.87 0.63
CA GLU A 277 3.29 7.75 0.07
C GLU A 277 2.02 7.68 0.92
N VAL A 278 1.73 8.75 1.66
CA VAL A 278 0.46 8.91 2.36
C VAL A 278 -0.54 9.52 1.40
N THR A 279 -1.59 8.80 1.05
CA THR A 279 -2.65 9.27 0.15
C THR A 279 -3.84 9.84 0.94
N ALA A 280 -4.69 10.61 0.27
CA ALA A 280 -6.01 10.89 0.80
C ALA A 280 -6.85 9.60 0.81
N GLY A 281 -7.74 9.47 1.81
CA GLY A 281 -8.72 8.38 1.84
C GLY A 281 -9.92 8.67 0.94
N VAL A 282 -10.66 7.62 0.58
CA VAL A 282 -11.92 7.77 -0.16
C VAL A 282 -12.96 8.46 0.72
N THR A 283 -13.41 9.65 0.31
CA THR A 283 -14.37 10.48 1.06
C THR A 283 -15.80 10.43 0.53
N GLU A 284 -16.03 9.73 -0.59
CA GLU A 284 -17.34 9.64 -1.25
C GLU A 284 -18.24 8.50 -0.71
N LEU A 285 -17.72 7.69 0.21
CA LEU A 285 -18.43 6.56 0.81
C LEU A 285 -18.46 6.70 2.34
N LEU A 286 -19.64 6.51 2.95
CA LEU A 286 -19.83 6.35 4.39
C LEU A 286 -20.02 4.86 4.71
N VAL A 287 -19.21 4.32 5.64
CA VAL A 287 -19.39 2.97 6.19
C VAL A 287 -20.23 3.05 7.46
N VAL A 288 -21.28 2.23 7.55
CA VAL A 288 -22.15 2.09 8.72
C VAL A 288 -22.10 0.65 9.21
N CYS A 289 -21.75 0.43 10.48
CA CYS A 289 -21.64 -0.89 11.09
C CYS A 289 -22.36 -0.97 12.45
N ASN A 290 -22.61 -2.19 12.95
CA ASN A 290 -23.22 -2.41 14.24
C ASN A 290 -22.15 -2.47 15.35
N SER A 291 -22.18 -1.50 16.27
CA SER A 291 -21.31 -1.44 17.46
C SER A 291 -21.52 -2.58 18.47
N LEU A 292 -22.65 -3.29 18.41
CA LEU A 292 -22.95 -4.44 19.27
C LEU A 292 -22.50 -5.79 18.67
N LYS A 293 -22.30 -5.88 17.35
CA LYS A 293 -21.79 -7.09 16.65
C LYS A 293 -20.29 -6.94 16.34
N PRO A 294 -19.38 -7.68 16.99
CA PRO A 294 -17.94 -7.56 16.74
C PRO A 294 -17.54 -7.82 15.29
N ASP A 295 -18.16 -8.82 14.65
CA ASP A 295 -17.91 -9.18 13.25
C ASP A 295 -18.27 -8.04 12.29
N SER A 296 -19.29 -7.22 12.61
CA SER A 296 -19.66 -6.03 11.84
C SER A 296 -18.58 -4.95 11.88
N GLN A 297 -17.99 -4.71 13.07
CA GLN A 297 -16.87 -3.80 13.25
C GLN A 297 -15.61 -4.32 12.56
N GLU A 298 -15.32 -5.62 12.67
CA GLU A 298 -14.15 -6.23 12.02
C GLU A 298 -14.29 -6.24 10.48
N LEU A 299 -15.49 -6.40 9.94
CA LEU A 299 -15.78 -6.24 8.51
C LEU A 299 -15.61 -4.79 8.05
N ALA A 300 -16.09 -3.82 8.86
CA ALA A 300 -15.88 -2.40 8.61
C ALA A 300 -14.39 -2.05 8.58
N ASP A 301 -13.62 -2.47 9.58
CA ASP A 301 -12.15 -2.29 9.64
C ASP A 301 -11.46 -2.91 8.41
N TYR A 302 -11.85 -4.14 8.04
CA TYR A 302 -11.29 -4.85 6.88
C TYR A 302 -11.55 -4.12 5.56
N TYR A 303 -12.78 -3.66 5.34
CA TYR A 303 -13.18 -2.96 4.12
C TYR A 303 -12.64 -1.51 4.06
N MET A 304 -12.60 -0.81 5.20
CA MET A 304 -12.09 0.56 5.26
C MET A 304 -10.57 0.64 5.09
N SER A 305 -9.83 -0.31 5.65
CA SER A 305 -8.37 -0.37 5.61
C SER A 305 -7.80 -0.22 4.18
N PRO A 306 -6.71 0.56 4.00
CA PRO A 306 -6.03 0.69 2.69
C PRO A 306 -5.29 -0.59 2.27
N VAL A 307 -4.92 -1.45 3.24
CA VAL A 307 -4.18 -2.69 2.98
C VAL A 307 -5.13 -3.75 2.42
N THR A 308 -6.21 -4.04 3.14
CA THR A 308 -7.17 -5.10 2.81
C THR A 308 -8.25 -4.61 1.87
N GLY A 309 -8.94 -3.52 2.19
CA GLY A 309 -10.06 -2.99 1.43
C GLY A 309 -9.74 -1.75 0.58
N ARG A 310 -10.58 -0.72 0.69
CA ARG A 310 -10.65 0.43 -0.24
C ARG A 310 -9.97 1.72 0.24
N GLY A 311 -9.41 1.76 1.45
CA GLY A 311 -8.76 2.97 1.97
C GLY A 311 -9.74 4.12 2.21
N ILE A 312 -10.88 3.84 2.83
CA ILE A 312 -11.92 4.83 3.14
C ILE A 312 -11.39 5.81 4.18
N ALA A 313 -11.72 7.10 4.07
CA ALA A 313 -11.31 8.10 5.05
C ALA A 313 -11.80 7.71 6.45
N ILE A 314 -10.93 7.75 7.47
CA ILE A 314 -11.24 7.21 8.81
C ILE A 314 -12.43 7.91 9.50
N GLY A 315 -12.68 9.18 9.15
CA GLY A 315 -13.86 9.94 9.61
C GLY A 315 -15.19 9.55 8.95
N ASN A 316 -15.16 8.72 7.90
CA ASN A 316 -16.35 8.21 7.21
C ASN A 316 -16.79 6.83 7.76
N ARG A 317 -16.77 6.67 9.08
CA ARG A 317 -17.32 5.52 9.82
C ARG A 317 -18.37 6.00 10.82
N LEU A 318 -19.52 5.35 10.79
CA LEU A 318 -20.56 5.48 11.82
C LEU A 318 -20.85 4.09 12.40
N GLU A 319 -20.93 4.02 13.72
CA GLU A 319 -21.35 2.80 14.41
C GLU A 319 -22.72 3.04 15.06
N LEU A 320 -23.66 2.13 14.80
CA LEU A 320 -25.01 2.15 15.36
C LEU A 320 -25.14 1.03 16.41
N PRO A 321 -25.82 1.24 17.55
CA PRO A 321 -26.04 0.20 18.55
C PRO A 321 -27.36 -0.53 18.30
N ILE A 322 -27.39 -1.43 17.31
CA ILE A 322 -28.61 -2.18 16.95
C ILE A 322 -28.63 -3.54 17.65
N ASP A 323 -29.75 -3.92 18.25
CA ASP A 323 -29.91 -5.23 18.93
C ASP A 323 -30.11 -6.34 17.88
N ASP A 324 -29.56 -7.53 18.13
CA ASP A 324 -29.76 -8.70 17.27
C ASP A 324 -31.25 -9.10 17.19
N ALA A 325 -32.06 -8.70 18.18
CA ALA A 325 -33.50 -8.90 18.19
C ALA A 325 -34.26 -8.15 17.08
N ASP A 326 -33.66 -7.10 16.51
CA ASP A 326 -34.22 -6.29 15.42
C ASP A 326 -33.71 -6.74 14.03
N ILE A 327 -32.99 -7.88 13.96
CA ILE A 327 -32.44 -8.45 12.73
C ILE A 327 -33.27 -9.69 12.33
N PRO A 328 -33.66 -9.85 11.04
CA PRO A 328 -33.43 -8.95 9.91
C PRO A 328 -34.51 -7.87 9.72
N GLU A 329 -35.61 -7.95 10.48
CA GLU A 329 -36.79 -7.08 10.39
C GLU A 329 -36.79 -6.03 11.51
N ILE A 330 -36.71 -4.74 11.14
CA ILE A 330 -36.83 -3.59 12.04
C ILE A 330 -38.15 -2.86 11.78
N ASP A 331 -38.88 -2.46 12.84
CA ASP A 331 -40.13 -1.72 12.65
C ASP A 331 -39.88 -0.30 12.10
N ARG A 332 -40.91 0.29 11.48
CA ARG A 332 -40.78 1.59 10.80
C ARG A 332 -40.33 2.72 11.75
N GLN A 333 -40.82 2.72 12.99
CA GLN A 333 -40.48 3.73 13.98
C GLN A 333 -39.04 3.52 14.49
N GLN A 334 -38.63 2.27 14.71
CA GLN A 334 -37.25 1.94 15.08
C GLN A 334 -36.28 2.32 13.95
N TYR A 335 -36.57 1.98 12.69
CA TYR A 335 -35.77 2.41 11.53
C TYR A 335 -35.57 3.93 11.49
N GLU A 336 -36.64 4.71 11.69
CA GLU A 336 -36.57 6.17 11.76
C GLU A 336 -35.62 6.63 12.87
N SER A 337 -35.81 6.17 14.11
CA SER A 337 -35.07 6.69 15.28
C SER A 337 -33.68 6.08 15.53
N GLU A 338 -33.40 4.88 15.03
CA GLU A 338 -32.19 4.10 15.36
C GLU A 338 -31.22 3.96 14.18
N ILE A 339 -31.70 4.15 12.94
CA ILE A 339 -30.89 4.06 11.72
C ILE A 339 -30.91 5.37 10.93
N ARG A 340 -32.08 5.77 10.43
CA ARG A 340 -32.24 6.93 9.53
C ARG A 340 -31.76 8.23 10.18
N ASP A 341 -32.32 8.59 11.32
CA ASP A 341 -32.04 9.86 11.97
C ASP A 341 -30.58 9.94 12.49
N PRO A 342 -30.00 8.89 13.11
CA PRO A 342 -28.58 8.87 13.47
C PRO A 342 -27.61 9.02 12.27
N ILE A 343 -27.87 8.37 11.13
CA ILE A 343 -27.05 8.55 9.91
C ILE A 343 -27.15 10.00 9.41
N LYS A 344 -28.36 10.58 9.40
CA LYS A 344 -28.63 11.96 8.99
C LYS A 344 -27.91 12.97 9.88
N GLU A 345 -28.00 12.81 11.20
CA GLU A 345 -27.32 13.64 12.19
C GLU A 345 -25.79 13.54 12.06
N PHE A 346 -25.24 12.35 11.85
CA PHE A 346 -23.81 12.16 11.65
C PHE A 346 -23.29 12.88 10.40
N ILE A 347 -24.00 12.77 9.28
CA ILE A 347 -23.62 13.40 8.00
C ILE A 347 -23.62 14.93 8.12
N ASP A 348 -24.64 15.51 8.75
CA ASP A 348 -24.74 16.96 8.97
C ASP A 348 -23.69 17.45 9.98
N ALA A 349 -23.46 16.71 11.07
CA ALA A 349 -22.49 17.09 12.11
C ALA A 349 -21.04 17.08 11.61
N ASN A 350 -20.68 16.14 10.72
CA ASN A 350 -19.36 16.06 10.11
C ASN A 350 -19.21 16.91 8.84
N GLY A 351 -20.30 17.46 8.29
CA GLY A 351 -20.27 18.32 7.10
C GLY A 351 -19.94 17.58 5.79
N ILE A 352 -20.08 16.25 5.76
CA ILE A 352 -19.67 15.37 4.64
C ILE A 352 -20.72 15.22 3.54
N LYS A 353 -21.91 15.84 3.70
CA LYS A 353 -23.04 15.78 2.76
C LYS A 353 -22.68 16.04 1.29
N ALA A 354 -21.76 16.98 1.02
CA ALA A 354 -21.38 17.35 -0.34
C ALA A 354 -20.23 16.51 -0.92
N SER A 355 -19.52 15.72 -0.11
CA SER A 355 -18.48 14.79 -0.58
C SER A 355 -19.01 13.37 -0.76
N LEU A 356 -19.99 12.96 0.06
CA LEU A 356 -20.61 11.65 -0.03
C LEU A 356 -21.42 11.49 -1.33
N LYS A 357 -21.34 10.27 -1.86
CA LYS A 357 -22.16 9.71 -2.93
C LYS A 357 -22.87 8.45 -2.48
N TYR A 358 -22.22 7.67 -1.62
CA TYR A 358 -22.62 6.32 -1.27
C TYR A 358 -22.70 6.10 0.25
N ILE A 359 -23.58 5.21 0.68
CA ILE A 359 -23.61 4.64 2.03
C ILE A 359 -23.46 3.12 1.89
N LEU A 360 -22.63 2.51 2.73
CA LEU A 360 -22.44 1.05 2.79
C LEU A 360 -22.77 0.53 4.18
N LEU A 361 -23.81 -0.31 4.24
CA LEU A 361 -24.24 -1.03 5.43
C LEU A 361 -23.42 -2.32 5.56
N MET A 362 -22.88 -2.58 6.74
CA MET A 362 -22.23 -3.87 7.05
C MET A 362 -23.24 -4.85 7.63
N ASP A 363 -22.94 -6.16 7.52
CA ASP A 363 -23.58 -7.24 8.28
C ASP A 363 -23.85 -6.83 9.75
N GLY A 364 -24.95 -7.30 10.32
CA GLY A 364 -25.39 -6.94 11.67
C GLY A 364 -26.25 -5.68 11.72
N LEU A 365 -26.58 -5.08 10.59
CA LEU A 365 -27.64 -4.07 10.46
C LEU A 365 -28.86 -4.71 9.76
N PRO A 366 -30.09 -4.46 10.22
CA PRO A 366 -31.28 -4.99 9.57
C PRO A 366 -31.44 -4.42 8.16
N HIS A 367 -32.11 -5.19 7.30
CA HIS A 367 -32.34 -4.88 5.90
C HIS A 367 -33.81 -4.89 5.52
N GLN A 368 -34.72 -5.32 6.40
CA GLN A 368 -36.14 -5.47 6.08
C GLN A 368 -36.98 -4.53 6.95
N ILE A 369 -37.89 -3.77 6.32
CA ILE A 369 -38.89 -2.95 7.04
C ILE A 369 -40.29 -3.49 6.73
N PRO A 370 -40.97 -4.13 7.70
CA PRO A 370 -42.31 -4.66 7.52
C PRO A 370 -43.34 -3.59 7.15
N GLY A 371 -44.30 -3.99 6.32
CA GLY A 371 -45.31 -3.10 5.76
C GLY A 371 -46.68 -3.76 5.61
N VAL A 372 -47.61 -3.02 5.01
CA VAL A 372 -48.94 -3.52 4.65
C VAL A 372 -48.88 -4.11 3.25
N ASN A 373 -49.35 -5.35 3.07
CA ASN A 373 -49.62 -5.88 1.73
C ASN A 373 -50.94 -5.31 1.20
N GLY A 374 -50.86 -4.35 0.28
CA GLY A 374 -52.02 -3.73 -0.36
C GLY A 374 -52.74 -4.60 -1.40
N GLY A 375 -52.16 -5.73 -1.81
CA GLY A 375 -52.68 -6.58 -2.88
C GLY A 375 -52.42 -6.05 -4.31
N ASP A 376 -51.76 -4.91 -4.44
CA ASP A 376 -51.32 -4.27 -5.68
C ASP A 376 -49.96 -3.57 -5.43
N TYR A 377 -49.14 -3.40 -6.46
CA TYR A 377 -47.79 -2.86 -6.32
C TYR A 377 -47.78 -1.44 -5.74
N ASN A 378 -48.75 -0.60 -6.16
CA ASN A 378 -48.94 0.79 -5.71
C ASN A 378 -49.56 0.97 -4.30
N GLN A 379 -49.81 -0.12 -3.56
CA GLN A 379 -50.44 -0.11 -2.24
C GLN A 379 -49.66 -0.91 -1.18
N SER A 380 -48.54 -1.51 -1.56
CA SER A 380 -47.68 -2.32 -0.69
C SER A 380 -46.64 -1.44 0.01
N THR A 381 -46.48 -1.46 1.34
CA THR A 381 -45.55 -0.55 2.06
C THR A 381 -44.33 -1.26 2.67
N PHE A 382 -43.97 -2.43 2.15
CA PHE A 382 -42.72 -3.11 2.50
C PHE A 382 -41.55 -2.47 1.76
N SER A 383 -40.42 -2.35 2.44
CA SER A 383 -39.19 -1.84 1.83
C SER A 383 -37.95 -2.40 2.52
N SER A 384 -36.79 -2.22 1.90
CA SER A 384 -35.50 -2.43 2.55
C SER A 384 -35.03 -1.19 3.29
N VAL A 385 -34.20 -1.38 4.31
CA VAL A 385 -33.47 -0.28 4.97
C VAL A 385 -32.59 0.45 3.95
N ASP A 386 -31.92 -0.32 3.10
CA ASP A 386 -31.04 0.12 2.03
C ASP A 386 -31.73 1.09 1.06
N SER A 387 -32.89 0.72 0.51
CA SER A 387 -33.62 1.50 -0.49
C SER A 387 -34.29 2.76 0.10
N GLU A 388 -34.61 2.77 1.39
CA GLU A 388 -35.19 3.93 2.09
C GLU A 388 -34.13 4.98 2.47
N LEU A 389 -32.92 4.54 2.82
CA LEU A 389 -31.79 5.44 3.12
C LEU A 389 -31.31 6.23 1.89
N CYS A 390 -31.72 5.84 0.69
CA CYS A 390 -31.48 6.57 -0.56
C CYS A 390 -32.02 8.01 -0.49
N THR A 391 -33.16 8.21 0.17
CA THR A 391 -33.90 9.48 0.24
C THR A 391 -33.80 10.16 1.62
N LEU A 392 -32.68 9.97 2.32
CA LEU A 392 -32.41 10.35 3.71
C LEU A 392 -32.86 11.76 4.15
N PHE A 393 -32.79 12.75 3.26
CA PHE A 393 -33.12 14.15 3.51
C PHE A 393 -34.42 14.63 2.85
N SER A 394 -35.19 13.74 2.21
CA SER A 394 -36.51 14.07 1.67
C SER A 394 -37.54 14.39 2.77
N ASP A 395 -38.58 15.16 2.43
CA ASP A 395 -39.56 15.68 3.41
C ASP A 395 -40.49 14.58 3.97
N ASP A 396 -40.63 14.50 5.30
CA ASP A 396 -41.45 13.52 6.04
C ASP A 396 -42.98 13.57 5.74
N THR A 397 -43.44 14.47 4.85
CA THR A 397 -44.87 14.71 4.62
C THR A 397 -45.53 13.73 3.65
N TYR A 398 -44.76 12.87 2.98
CA TYR A 398 -45.31 11.76 2.21
C TYR A 398 -45.16 10.44 2.98
N ALA A 399 -46.22 10.07 3.67
CA ALA A 399 -46.34 8.71 4.19
C ALA A 399 -46.40 7.71 3.03
N TYR A 400 -45.29 6.99 2.82
CA TYR A 400 -45.28 5.55 2.60
C TYR A 400 -46.25 4.99 1.52
N ALA A 401 -46.47 5.72 0.43
CA ALA A 401 -47.27 5.21 -0.70
C ALA A 401 -46.40 4.35 -1.62
N SER A 402 -46.04 3.18 -1.09
CA SER A 402 -45.36 2.08 -1.75
C SER A 402 -43.91 2.27 -2.21
N PHE A 403 -43.61 3.12 -3.20
CA PHE A 403 -42.25 3.28 -3.74
C PHE A 403 -42.12 4.55 -4.60
N LEU A 404 -40.89 4.85 -5.02
CA LEU A 404 -40.53 5.91 -5.96
C LEU A 404 -40.04 5.29 -7.28
N TRP A 405 -40.46 5.83 -8.43
CA TRP A 405 -39.95 5.36 -9.73
C TRP A 405 -38.54 5.90 -10.01
N ASN A 406 -37.80 5.20 -10.85
CA ASN A 406 -36.47 5.61 -11.30
C ASN A 406 -36.35 5.78 -12.83
N GLU A 407 -37.48 5.73 -13.55
CA GLU A 407 -37.53 5.65 -15.02
C GLU A 407 -38.51 6.67 -15.64
N GLU A 408 -38.27 7.06 -16.90
CA GLU A 408 -39.04 8.06 -17.65
C GLU A 408 -40.28 7.49 -18.34
N GLN A 409 -40.12 6.34 -19.01
CA GLN A 409 -41.03 5.86 -20.05
C GLN A 409 -42.47 5.60 -19.56
N TRP A 410 -42.66 5.32 -18.27
CA TRP A 410 -43.97 5.07 -17.67
C TRP A 410 -44.97 6.23 -17.76
N GLN A 411 -44.51 7.48 -17.87
CA GLN A 411 -45.39 8.64 -18.08
C GLN A 411 -45.92 8.69 -19.52
N ASP A 412 -45.11 8.30 -20.50
CA ASP A 412 -45.46 8.35 -21.93
C ASP A 412 -46.49 7.27 -22.32
N PHE A 413 -46.49 6.11 -21.66
CA PHE A 413 -47.54 5.09 -21.83
C PHE A 413 -48.90 5.48 -21.22
N GLY A 414 -48.99 6.60 -20.47
CA GLY A 414 -50.22 7.03 -19.80
C GLY A 414 -50.72 6.07 -18.71
N LEU A 415 -49.85 5.15 -18.25
CA LEU A 415 -50.13 4.17 -17.21
C LEU A 415 -49.90 4.75 -15.80
N LEU A 416 -49.08 5.80 -15.68
CA LEU A 416 -48.99 6.61 -14.48
C LEU A 416 -49.96 7.79 -14.52
N ALA A 417 -50.56 8.08 -13.37
CA ALA A 417 -51.17 9.39 -13.14
C ALA A 417 -50.10 10.50 -13.21
N PRO A 418 -50.46 11.75 -13.55
CA PRO A 418 -49.51 12.88 -13.61
C PRO A 418 -48.78 13.20 -12.29
N ASP A 419 -49.15 12.56 -11.18
CA ASP A 419 -48.69 12.86 -9.83
C ASP A 419 -47.62 11.86 -9.31
N PHE A 420 -47.17 10.90 -10.13
CA PHE A 420 -46.13 9.94 -9.73
C PHE A 420 -44.72 10.52 -9.78
N ALA A 421 -43.99 10.33 -8.69
CA ALA A 421 -42.60 10.75 -8.50
C ALA A 421 -41.62 9.81 -9.24
N SER A 422 -40.71 10.36 -10.04
CA SER A 422 -39.61 9.62 -10.67
C SER A 422 -38.29 10.40 -10.63
N PHE A 423 -37.17 9.72 -10.35
CA PHE A 423 -35.82 10.31 -10.35
C PHE A 423 -35.12 10.29 -11.71
N TYR A 424 -35.57 9.45 -12.65
CA TYR A 424 -35.07 9.35 -14.03
C TYR A 424 -33.58 8.96 -14.19
N ILE A 425 -33.02 8.12 -13.32
CA ILE A 425 -31.60 7.66 -13.38
C ILE A 425 -31.46 6.42 -14.27
N GLY A 426 -32.55 5.68 -14.48
CA GLY A 426 -32.61 4.45 -15.27
C GLY A 426 -32.31 4.64 -16.76
N MET A 427 -33.03 3.92 -17.63
CA MET A 427 -32.69 3.75 -19.06
C MET A 427 -32.44 5.04 -19.87
N ARG A 428 -32.90 6.20 -19.39
CA ARG A 428 -32.61 7.53 -19.95
C ARG A 428 -31.11 7.85 -20.04
N ASP A 429 -30.31 7.41 -19.07
CA ASP A 429 -28.95 7.91 -18.86
C ASP A 429 -27.85 6.91 -19.30
N LEU A 430 -28.19 5.81 -19.98
CA LEU A 430 -27.26 4.69 -20.27
C LEU A 430 -25.96 5.06 -21.02
N ASP A 431 -26.02 6.08 -21.87
CA ASP A 431 -24.87 6.51 -22.67
C ASP A 431 -23.98 7.56 -21.98
N THR A 432 -24.39 8.14 -20.84
CA THR A 432 -23.62 9.22 -20.20
C THR A 432 -22.52 8.69 -19.27
N ASP A 433 -21.32 9.26 -19.38
CA ASP A 433 -20.14 8.85 -18.61
C ASP A 433 -20.00 9.62 -17.27
N TYR A 434 -21.12 10.11 -16.70
CA TYR A 434 -21.11 10.85 -15.45
C TYR A 434 -21.31 9.94 -14.24
N SER A 435 -20.49 10.14 -13.20
CA SER A 435 -20.67 9.53 -11.89
C SER A 435 -21.79 10.20 -11.12
N PHE A 436 -22.51 9.46 -10.27
CA PHE A 436 -23.52 10.00 -9.38
C PHE A 436 -22.95 11.12 -8.49
N SER A 437 -23.78 12.10 -8.13
CA SER A 437 -23.45 13.15 -7.16
C SER A 437 -24.67 13.52 -6.32
N HIS A 438 -24.45 13.78 -5.04
CA HIS A 438 -25.50 14.20 -4.11
C HIS A 438 -26.34 15.37 -4.66
N GLY A 439 -27.67 15.21 -4.65
CA GLY A 439 -28.61 16.23 -5.10
C GLY A 439 -28.66 16.45 -6.63
N GLN A 440 -28.06 15.55 -7.43
CA GLN A 440 -28.17 15.57 -8.89
C GLN A 440 -29.58 15.23 -9.38
N TYR A 441 -30.21 14.23 -8.77
CA TYR A 441 -31.53 13.72 -9.15
C TYR A 441 -32.58 14.10 -8.10
N LYS A 442 -33.63 14.79 -8.56
CA LYS A 442 -34.66 15.38 -7.71
C LYS A 442 -36.04 15.19 -8.33
N VAL A 443 -37.03 14.86 -7.51
CA VAL A 443 -38.44 14.96 -7.88
C VAL A 443 -38.94 16.33 -7.43
N THR A 444 -39.59 17.08 -8.33
CA THR A 444 -40.16 18.40 -8.02
C THR A 444 -41.65 18.44 -8.30
N ASP A 445 -42.43 19.07 -7.41
CA ASP A 445 -43.82 19.44 -7.64
C ASP A 445 -44.02 20.97 -7.66
N SER A 446 -45.27 21.44 -7.65
CA SER A 446 -45.59 22.87 -7.67
C SER A 446 -45.12 23.69 -6.45
N GLY A 447 -44.75 23.02 -5.35
CA GLY A 447 -44.19 23.62 -4.14
C GLY A 447 -42.65 23.69 -4.12
N GLY A 448 -41.97 22.88 -4.94
CA GLY A 448 -40.50 22.81 -5.01
C GLY A 448 -39.98 21.39 -5.17
N THR A 449 -38.76 21.13 -4.72
CA THR A 449 -38.26 19.76 -4.52
C THR A 449 -39.11 19.04 -3.47
N LYS A 450 -39.54 17.83 -3.81
CA LYS A 450 -40.35 16.95 -2.95
C LYS A 450 -39.52 15.74 -2.46
N TYR A 451 -38.68 15.19 -3.32
CA TYR A 451 -37.71 14.15 -2.97
C TYR A 451 -36.36 14.45 -3.61
N ASP A 452 -35.29 14.14 -2.89
CA ASP A 452 -33.92 14.11 -3.37
C ASP A 452 -33.42 12.66 -3.30
N LEU A 453 -32.71 12.20 -4.34
CA LEU A 453 -31.83 11.06 -4.18
C LEU A 453 -30.54 11.58 -3.57
N ASP A 454 -30.39 11.32 -2.27
CA ASP A 454 -29.29 11.86 -1.49
C ASP A 454 -28.01 11.06 -1.74
N TYR A 455 -28.11 9.72 -1.67
CA TYR A 455 -26.99 8.78 -1.84
C TYR A 455 -27.47 7.48 -2.49
N LEU A 456 -26.54 6.74 -3.10
CA LEU A 456 -26.77 5.34 -3.45
C LEU A 456 -26.39 4.48 -2.23
N VAL A 457 -27.15 3.42 -1.94
CA VAL A 457 -26.95 2.61 -0.73
C VAL A 457 -26.66 1.16 -1.11
N GLY A 458 -25.64 0.57 -0.51
CA GLY A 458 -25.29 -0.83 -0.70
C GLY A 458 -25.03 -1.54 0.62
N ARG A 459 -24.82 -2.85 0.53
CA ARG A 459 -24.60 -3.75 1.67
C ARG A 459 -23.42 -4.69 1.45
N LEU A 460 -22.58 -4.85 2.47
CA LEU A 460 -21.62 -5.95 2.57
C LEU A 460 -22.10 -6.94 3.63
N ASP A 461 -22.59 -8.08 3.17
CA ASP A 461 -23.22 -9.11 4.01
C ASP A 461 -23.05 -10.49 3.37
N ALA A 462 -22.92 -11.53 4.19
CA ALA A 462 -22.63 -12.91 3.78
C ALA A 462 -22.86 -13.90 4.94
N TYR A 463 -22.71 -15.19 4.66
CA TYR A 463 -22.92 -16.29 5.61
C TYR A 463 -22.10 -16.22 6.90
N ASP A 464 -20.90 -15.66 6.83
CA ASP A 464 -20.06 -15.31 7.97
C ASP A 464 -19.04 -14.23 7.58
N LEU A 465 -18.28 -13.77 8.58
CA LEU A 465 -17.22 -12.78 8.41
C LEU A 465 -16.12 -13.21 7.42
N ALA A 466 -15.84 -14.50 7.27
CA ALA A 466 -14.82 -14.98 6.34
C ALA A 466 -15.31 -14.90 4.89
N ASP A 467 -16.56 -15.28 4.63
CA ASP A 467 -17.20 -15.10 3.32
C ASP A 467 -17.35 -13.62 2.97
N ALA A 468 -17.72 -12.76 3.92
CA ALA A 468 -17.82 -11.31 3.70
C ALA A 468 -16.45 -10.67 3.36
N LYS A 469 -15.37 -11.08 4.03
CA LYS A 469 -14.01 -10.66 3.67
C LYS A 469 -13.57 -11.19 2.31
N ALA A 470 -13.88 -12.46 2.01
CA ALA A 470 -13.57 -13.06 0.73
C ALA A 470 -14.32 -12.37 -0.43
N LEU A 471 -15.54 -11.87 -0.20
CA LEU A 471 -16.28 -11.02 -1.13
C LEU A 471 -15.53 -9.71 -1.40
N VAL A 472 -15.05 -9.02 -0.35
CA VAL A 472 -14.24 -7.80 -0.49
C VAL A 472 -12.97 -8.08 -1.29
N ASP A 473 -12.26 -9.17 -0.99
CA ASP A 473 -11.05 -9.58 -1.70
C ASP A 473 -11.32 -9.82 -3.19
N ARG A 474 -12.40 -10.57 -3.53
CA ARG A 474 -12.80 -10.81 -4.92
C ARG A 474 -13.20 -9.51 -5.65
N SER A 475 -13.80 -8.56 -4.95
CA SER A 475 -14.22 -7.28 -5.52
C SER A 475 -13.07 -6.30 -5.73
N LYS A 476 -12.03 -6.38 -4.88
CA LYS A 476 -10.77 -5.66 -5.04
C LYS A 476 -9.88 -6.28 -6.14
N ALA A 477 -9.95 -7.60 -6.30
CA ALA A 477 -9.24 -8.36 -7.32
C ALA A 477 -10.05 -8.60 -8.62
N ALA A 478 -11.09 -7.79 -8.86
CA ALA A 478 -12.05 -7.95 -9.96
C ALA A 478 -11.37 -8.08 -11.34
N ASP A 479 -11.89 -8.96 -12.21
CA ASP A 479 -11.34 -9.16 -13.55
C ASP A 479 -11.65 -7.96 -14.45
N THR A 480 -10.61 -7.19 -14.76
CA THR A 480 -10.67 -6.05 -15.70
C THR A 480 -10.21 -6.45 -17.11
N SER A 481 -10.12 -7.74 -17.41
CA SER A 481 -9.58 -8.22 -18.69
C SER A 481 -10.53 -8.00 -19.87
N GLY A 482 -11.83 -7.82 -19.60
CA GLY A 482 -12.88 -7.69 -20.61
C GLY A 482 -13.21 -9.01 -21.35
N ASN A 483 -12.71 -10.16 -20.87
CA ASN A 483 -12.94 -11.46 -21.51
C ASN A 483 -14.05 -12.29 -20.85
N GLY A 484 -14.58 -11.85 -19.71
CA GLY A 484 -15.64 -12.53 -18.98
C GLY A 484 -16.96 -12.65 -19.77
N TRP A 485 -17.76 -13.65 -19.44
CA TRP A 485 -19.04 -13.93 -20.10
C TRP A 485 -20.23 -13.40 -19.30
N VAL A 486 -21.10 -12.66 -19.99
CA VAL A 486 -22.45 -12.32 -19.50
C VAL A 486 -23.42 -13.44 -19.89
N VAL A 487 -24.20 -13.95 -18.95
CA VAL A 487 -25.11 -15.10 -19.15
C VAL A 487 -26.53 -14.72 -18.77
N TYR A 488 -27.46 -14.85 -19.72
CA TYR A 488 -28.90 -14.66 -19.50
C TYR A 488 -29.63 -16.02 -19.55
N ASP A 489 -30.02 -16.57 -18.40
CA ASP A 489 -30.92 -17.73 -18.26
C ASP A 489 -32.38 -17.30 -18.46
N THR A 490 -32.76 -17.11 -19.72
CA THR A 490 -34.16 -16.80 -20.11
C THR A 490 -35.09 -18.01 -19.93
N THR A 491 -34.50 -19.20 -19.77
CA THR A 491 -35.16 -20.48 -19.92
C THR A 491 -35.68 -20.98 -18.57
N PRO A 492 -36.89 -21.55 -18.51
CA PRO A 492 -37.84 -21.79 -19.59
C PRO A 492 -38.77 -20.59 -19.80
N ALA A 493 -38.82 -20.06 -21.02
CA ALA A 493 -39.75 -18.98 -21.36
C ALA A 493 -41.22 -19.38 -21.10
N ARG A 494 -41.99 -18.52 -20.44
CA ARG A 494 -43.41 -18.76 -20.06
C ARG A 494 -44.31 -17.54 -20.28
N PHE A 495 -43.74 -16.35 -20.37
CA PHE A 495 -44.48 -15.10 -20.55
C PHE A 495 -43.76 -14.22 -21.58
N PRO A 496 -44.50 -13.54 -22.47
CA PRO A 496 -43.96 -12.51 -23.37
C PRO A 496 -43.79 -11.16 -22.65
N LEU A 497 -43.56 -11.19 -21.34
CA LEU A 497 -43.50 -9.99 -20.49
C LEU A 497 -42.08 -9.62 -20.10
N ASP A 498 -41.14 -10.57 -20.15
CA ASP A 498 -39.72 -10.42 -19.82
C ASP A 498 -38.96 -11.66 -20.36
N THR A 499 -37.71 -11.49 -20.77
CA THR A 499 -36.81 -12.59 -21.17
C THR A 499 -35.41 -12.47 -20.55
N MET A 500 -35.13 -11.56 -19.62
CA MET A 500 -33.79 -11.18 -19.14
C MET A 500 -32.89 -10.50 -20.20
N SER A 501 -33.25 -10.56 -21.48
CA SER A 501 -32.52 -9.91 -22.57
C SER A 501 -33.35 -8.85 -23.30
N ASP A 502 -34.68 -8.92 -23.21
CA ASP A 502 -35.63 -8.01 -23.85
C ASP A 502 -36.30 -7.06 -22.85
N PRO A 503 -36.79 -5.88 -23.31
CA PRO A 503 -37.54 -4.96 -22.47
C PRO A 503 -38.83 -5.55 -21.89
N VAL A 504 -39.10 -5.23 -20.62
CA VAL A 504 -40.25 -5.74 -19.85
C VAL A 504 -41.53 -5.00 -20.21
N TRP A 505 -42.68 -5.68 -20.29
CA TRP A 505 -43.96 -5.02 -20.60
C TRP A 505 -44.24 -3.86 -19.62
N PRO A 506 -44.62 -2.65 -20.08
CA PRO A 506 -45.11 -2.26 -21.41
C PRO A 506 -44.04 -1.96 -22.46
N PHE A 507 -42.77 -1.94 -22.09
CA PHE A 507 -41.64 -1.55 -22.95
C PHE A 507 -41.41 -2.48 -24.16
N THR A 508 -42.13 -3.61 -24.22
CA THR A 508 -42.18 -4.56 -25.35
C THR A 508 -42.75 -3.99 -26.66
N GLU A 509 -43.44 -2.82 -26.65
CA GLU A 509 -44.06 -2.27 -27.87
C GLU A 509 -43.20 -1.27 -28.65
N ASP A 510 -42.09 -0.76 -28.08
CA ASP A 510 -41.20 0.18 -28.77
C ASP A 510 -40.18 -0.55 -29.65
N GLY A 511 -40.38 -0.48 -30.97
CA GLY A 511 -39.51 -1.12 -31.97
C GLY A 511 -38.09 -0.54 -32.12
N ASP A 512 -37.72 0.40 -31.25
CA ASP A 512 -36.39 1.03 -31.15
C ASP A 512 -35.67 0.69 -29.82
N ALA A 513 -36.30 -0.05 -28.90
CA ALA A 513 -35.70 -0.46 -27.62
C ALA A 513 -34.79 -1.67 -27.82
N LEU A 514 -33.47 -1.43 -27.87
CA LEU A 514 -32.46 -2.48 -28.02
C LEU A 514 -32.48 -3.46 -26.84
N SER A 515 -32.30 -4.74 -27.18
CA SER A 515 -32.06 -5.83 -26.24
C SER A 515 -30.66 -5.72 -25.61
N GLY A 516 -30.47 -6.38 -24.45
CA GLY A 516 -29.14 -6.52 -23.85
C GLY A 516 -28.16 -7.28 -24.75
N ASP A 517 -28.68 -8.19 -25.59
CA ASP A 517 -27.95 -8.89 -26.67
C ASP A 517 -27.32 -7.92 -27.66
N GLU A 518 -28.12 -6.96 -28.16
CA GLU A 518 -27.69 -5.98 -29.16
C GLU A 518 -26.65 -5.01 -28.59
N TRP A 519 -26.79 -4.58 -27.34
CA TRP A 519 -25.79 -3.75 -26.66
C TRP A 519 -24.46 -4.47 -26.47
N LEU A 520 -24.46 -5.72 -25.99
CA LEU A 520 -23.24 -6.50 -25.78
C LEU A 520 -22.60 -6.92 -27.11
N THR A 521 -23.42 -7.27 -28.12
CA THR A 521 -22.96 -7.52 -29.50
C THR A 521 -22.32 -6.27 -30.12
N ALA A 522 -22.95 -5.10 -30.00
CA ALA A 522 -22.40 -3.85 -30.52
C ALA A 522 -21.08 -3.45 -29.84
N ALA A 523 -20.93 -3.78 -28.55
CA ALA A 523 -19.71 -3.62 -27.78
C ALA A 523 -18.63 -4.69 -28.05
N ALA A 524 -18.97 -5.74 -28.81
CA ALA A 524 -18.15 -6.95 -28.98
C ALA A 524 -17.76 -7.65 -27.66
N TYR A 525 -18.65 -7.60 -26.66
CA TYR A 525 -18.47 -8.25 -25.36
C TYR A 525 -18.98 -9.70 -25.40
N ASN A 526 -18.35 -10.61 -24.65
CA ASN A 526 -18.74 -12.02 -24.64
C ASN A 526 -20.07 -12.21 -23.88
N HIS A 527 -21.07 -12.81 -24.53
CA HIS A 527 -22.38 -13.05 -23.94
C HIS A 527 -23.04 -14.33 -24.45
N PHE A 528 -23.95 -14.88 -23.66
CA PHE A 528 -24.78 -16.03 -24.02
C PHE A 528 -26.21 -15.86 -23.50
N ILE A 529 -27.18 -16.27 -24.31
CA ILE A 529 -28.60 -16.22 -24.00
C ILE A 529 -29.16 -17.64 -24.13
N ASP A 530 -29.63 -18.20 -23.01
CA ASP A 530 -30.26 -19.52 -23.02
C ASP A 530 -31.72 -19.42 -23.48
N LEU A 531 -31.95 -19.78 -24.74
CA LEU A 531 -33.27 -19.91 -25.37
C LEU A 531 -33.73 -21.39 -25.46
N SER A 532 -33.17 -22.28 -24.64
CA SER A 532 -33.46 -23.72 -24.66
C SER A 532 -34.79 -24.06 -23.95
N THR A 533 -34.89 -25.29 -23.40
CA THR A 533 -36.05 -25.76 -22.63
C THR A 533 -35.65 -26.34 -21.27
N THR A 534 -34.39 -26.17 -20.89
CA THR A 534 -33.75 -26.76 -19.70
C THR A 534 -32.90 -25.70 -19.03
N ARG A 535 -32.93 -25.62 -17.69
CA ARG A 535 -32.11 -24.66 -16.93
C ARG A 535 -30.63 -24.79 -17.23
N ILE A 536 -29.91 -23.66 -17.24
CA ILE A 536 -28.46 -23.68 -17.23
C ILE A 536 -27.97 -24.27 -15.90
N ILE A 537 -27.35 -25.43 -15.96
CA ILE A 537 -26.49 -25.95 -14.89
C ILE A 537 -25.04 -25.64 -15.27
N GLY A 538 -24.16 -25.42 -14.31
CA GLY A 538 -22.75 -25.03 -14.52
C GLY A 538 -21.83 -26.16 -15.01
N GLN A 539 -22.37 -27.04 -15.87
CA GLN A 539 -21.60 -27.96 -16.70
C GLN A 539 -21.70 -27.45 -18.17
N GLU A 540 -21.21 -28.19 -19.15
CA GLU A 540 -21.52 -27.87 -20.56
C GLU A 540 -23.05 -27.98 -20.79
N SER A 541 -23.76 -26.86 -20.65
CA SER A 541 -25.19 -26.76 -20.92
C SER A 541 -25.45 -26.82 -22.42
N ASP A 542 -26.66 -27.23 -22.83
CA ASP A 542 -27.04 -27.46 -24.23
C ASP A 542 -27.13 -26.13 -25.04
N GLY A 543 -25.98 -25.52 -25.32
CA GLY A 543 -25.87 -24.32 -26.16
C GLY A 543 -24.69 -23.40 -25.82
N MET A 544 -24.14 -23.45 -24.60
CA MET A 544 -23.08 -22.52 -24.18
C MET A 544 -21.78 -22.70 -24.98
N PRO A 545 -21.09 -21.61 -25.39
CA PRO A 545 -19.78 -21.70 -26.04
C PRO A 545 -18.72 -22.38 -25.14
N ALA A 546 -17.87 -23.22 -25.73
CA ALA A 546 -16.84 -23.94 -24.98
C ALA A 546 -15.91 -22.98 -24.22
N GLY A 547 -15.74 -23.21 -22.91
CA GLY A 547 -14.93 -22.36 -22.01
C GLY A 547 -15.65 -21.13 -21.44
N SER A 548 -16.93 -20.88 -21.78
CA SER A 548 -17.71 -19.77 -21.20
C SER A 548 -18.06 -20.00 -19.72
N VAL A 549 -18.43 -21.23 -19.36
CA VAL A 549 -18.70 -21.68 -17.98
C VAL A 549 -17.51 -21.53 -17.02
N ASP A 550 -16.30 -21.43 -17.57
CA ASP A 550 -15.05 -21.26 -16.81
C ASP A 550 -14.70 -19.78 -16.53
N ASN A 551 -15.48 -18.83 -17.08
CA ASN A 551 -15.13 -17.40 -17.09
C ASN A 551 -16.38 -16.50 -16.98
N VAL A 552 -17.35 -16.81 -16.11
CA VAL A 552 -18.59 -16.01 -15.98
C VAL A 552 -18.33 -14.75 -15.16
N ILE A 553 -18.73 -13.58 -15.69
CA ILE A 553 -18.62 -12.26 -15.03
C ILE A 553 -19.98 -11.65 -14.70
N ALA A 554 -21.06 -12.10 -15.34
CA ALA A 554 -22.42 -11.69 -14.98
C ALA A 554 -23.41 -12.81 -15.28
N TYR A 555 -24.39 -13.00 -14.40
CA TYR A 555 -25.48 -13.95 -14.59
C TYR A 555 -26.83 -13.32 -14.20
N ALA A 556 -27.82 -13.42 -15.08
CA ALA A 556 -29.22 -13.13 -14.78
C ALA A 556 -30.10 -14.35 -15.07
N GLY A 557 -31.14 -14.59 -14.27
CA GLY A 557 -32.09 -15.68 -14.52
C GLY A 557 -33.32 -15.71 -13.63
N TRP A 558 -34.28 -16.58 -13.96
CA TRP A 558 -35.52 -16.74 -13.20
C TRP A 558 -35.38 -17.51 -11.87
N GLY A 559 -34.20 -18.07 -11.61
CA GLY A 559 -33.97 -19.00 -10.49
C GLY A 559 -35.04 -20.08 -10.37
N VAL A 560 -35.59 -20.34 -9.19
CA VAL A 560 -36.67 -21.35 -9.04
C VAL A 560 -38.07 -20.84 -9.38
N ASN A 561 -38.23 -19.55 -9.64
CA ASN A 561 -39.53 -18.87 -9.75
C ASN A 561 -40.26 -19.12 -11.10
N HIS A 562 -40.28 -20.37 -11.61
CA HIS A 562 -40.93 -20.69 -12.89
C HIS A 562 -41.39 -22.15 -13.06
N SER A 563 -42.39 -22.37 -13.95
CA SER A 563 -43.07 -23.67 -14.09
C SER A 563 -42.63 -24.55 -15.27
N GLY A 564 -41.60 -24.18 -16.02
CA GLY A 564 -41.19 -24.93 -17.23
C GLY A 564 -40.01 -25.88 -17.05
N GLY A 565 -39.42 -25.93 -15.85
CA GLY A 565 -38.17 -26.63 -15.59
C GLY A 565 -37.62 -26.24 -14.22
N SER A 566 -37.69 -27.17 -13.27
CA SER A 566 -37.08 -27.03 -11.95
C SER A 566 -35.60 -27.38 -12.04
N TYR A 567 -34.78 -26.58 -11.36
CA TYR A 567 -33.41 -26.97 -11.02
C TYR A 567 -33.40 -28.30 -10.25
N PRO A 568 -32.49 -29.24 -10.54
CA PRO A 568 -32.41 -30.54 -9.87
C PRO A 568 -32.41 -30.46 -8.33
N SER A 569 -31.74 -29.44 -7.79
CA SER A 569 -31.56 -29.21 -6.36
C SER A 569 -32.56 -28.19 -5.79
N GLY A 570 -33.55 -27.77 -6.58
CA GLY A 570 -34.59 -26.83 -6.15
C GLY A 570 -34.02 -25.46 -5.79
N ASN A 571 -34.36 -24.94 -4.62
CA ASN A 571 -33.87 -23.65 -4.12
C ASN A 571 -32.38 -23.63 -3.77
N LEU A 572 -31.73 -24.79 -3.67
CA LEU A 572 -30.28 -24.89 -3.51
C LEU A 572 -29.51 -24.83 -4.83
N TYR A 573 -30.16 -24.47 -5.95
CA TYR A 573 -29.54 -24.52 -7.28
C TYR A 573 -28.24 -23.73 -7.40
N ILE A 574 -28.11 -22.59 -6.71
CA ILE A 574 -26.90 -21.77 -6.75
C ILE A 574 -25.69 -22.53 -6.16
N LEU A 575 -25.92 -23.30 -5.08
CA LEU A 575 -24.89 -24.12 -4.44
C LEU A 575 -24.59 -25.40 -5.23
N ASP A 576 -25.64 -26.15 -5.59
CA ASP A 576 -25.56 -27.55 -6.02
C ASP A 576 -25.59 -27.72 -7.57
N ASP A 577 -26.18 -26.78 -8.33
CA ASP A 577 -26.44 -26.93 -9.78
C ASP A 577 -25.74 -25.86 -10.67
N LEU A 578 -25.67 -24.59 -10.23
CA LEU A 578 -25.14 -23.43 -10.98
C LEU A 578 -23.61 -23.33 -10.88
N LEU A 579 -22.93 -24.44 -11.15
CA LEU A 579 -21.51 -24.68 -10.87
C LEU A 579 -20.50 -23.98 -11.81
N PHE A 580 -20.75 -22.73 -12.20
CA PHE A 580 -19.78 -21.95 -12.98
C PHE A 580 -18.48 -21.69 -12.21
N THR A 581 -17.41 -21.38 -12.94
CA THR A 581 -16.28 -20.62 -12.39
C THR A 581 -16.60 -19.14 -12.53
N TYR A 582 -16.94 -18.52 -11.40
CA TYR A 582 -17.13 -17.08 -11.32
C TYR A 582 -15.78 -16.36 -11.34
N LEU A 583 -15.66 -15.36 -12.20
CA LEU A 583 -14.53 -14.43 -12.15
C LEU A 583 -14.66 -13.51 -10.93
N PRO A 584 -13.54 -13.04 -10.35
CA PRO A 584 -13.57 -11.95 -9.37
C PRO A 584 -14.34 -10.75 -9.94
N GLY A 585 -15.24 -10.15 -9.16
CA GLY A 585 -16.16 -9.13 -9.66
C GLY A 585 -17.43 -9.69 -10.33
N CYS A 586 -17.70 -11.00 -10.30
CA CYS A 586 -18.91 -11.54 -10.92
C CYS A 586 -20.18 -10.95 -10.30
N ALA A 587 -21.09 -10.49 -11.17
CA ALA A 587 -22.42 -9.98 -10.83
C ALA A 587 -23.51 -11.05 -10.93
N TRP A 588 -24.55 -10.95 -10.10
CA TRP A 588 -25.71 -11.83 -10.14
C TRP A 588 -27.03 -11.08 -9.92
N ILE A 589 -28.03 -11.41 -10.73
CA ILE A 589 -29.40 -10.91 -10.60
C ILE A 589 -30.33 -12.12 -10.75
N SER A 590 -31.40 -12.19 -9.97
CA SER A 590 -32.46 -13.15 -10.26
C SER A 590 -33.84 -12.61 -9.98
N TYR A 591 -34.81 -13.06 -10.77
CA TYR A 591 -36.24 -12.76 -10.60
C TYR A 591 -36.90 -13.70 -9.58
N GLU A 592 -36.21 -13.90 -8.46
CA GLU A 592 -36.66 -14.70 -7.33
C GLU A 592 -37.22 -13.80 -6.23
N SER A 593 -38.33 -14.24 -5.66
CA SER A 593 -38.92 -13.62 -4.49
C SER A 593 -38.00 -13.84 -3.29
N PHE A 594 -37.87 -12.87 -2.38
CA PHE A 594 -37.13 -13.05 -1.12
C PHE A 594 -35.65 -13.48 -1.26
N ASN A 595 -35.01 -13.33 -2.41
CA ASN A 595 -33.62 -13.75 -2.64
C ASN A 595 -32.57 -12.91 -1.88
N GLY A 596 -32.98 -11.79 -1.28
CA GLY A 596 -32.17 -11.00 -0.35
C GLY A 596 -32.66 -11.06 1.09
N THR A 597 -33.48 -12.04 1.49
CA THR A 597 -34.02 -12.08 2.87
C THR A 597 -33.06 -12.62 3.90
N ASP A 598 -32.30 -13.66 3.58
CA ASP A 598 -31.50 -14.39 4.56
C ASP A 598 -30.01 -14.34 4.19
N PHE A 599 -29.22 -13.72 5.07
CA PHE A 599 -27.75 -13.76 4.99
C PHE A 599 -27.15 -14.67 6.08
N ASP A 600 -27.92 -15.10 7.08
CA ASP A 600 -27.40 -15.90 8.20
C ASP A 600 -27.32 -17.40 7.85
N SER A 601 -26.14 -17.99 8.05
CA SER A 601 -25.76 -19.35 7.58
C SER A 601 -26.39 -20.54 8.32
N ALA A 602 -27.48 -20.34 9.06
CA ALA A 602 -28.01 -21.30 10.05
C ALA A 602 -28.47 -22.67 9.49
N THR A 603 -28.37 -22.93 8.19
CA THR A 603 -28.73 -24.22 7.54
C THR A 603 -27.65 -24.84 6.64
N VAL A 604 -26.41 -24.29 6.59
CA VAL A 604 -25.33 -24.91 5.78
C VAL A 604 -24.95 -26.29 6.33
N ASP A 605 -25.07 -26.50 7.65
CA ASP A 605 -24.81 -27.78 8.33
C ASP A 605 -26.03 -28.75 8.30
N GLY A 606 -26.55 -29.00 7.09
CA GLY A 606 -27.33 -30.20 6.76
C GLY A 606 -28.81 -30.23 7.12
N ASP A 607 -29.34 -29.32 7.96
CA ASP A 607 -30.79 -29.19 8.15
C ASP A 607 -31.40 -28.27 7.10
N ARG A 608 -31.69 -28.85 5.92
CA ARG A 608 -32.21 -28.17 4.72
C ARG A 608 -33.67 -27.69 4.86
N SER A 609 -34.15 -27.39 6.07
CA SER A 609 -35.56 -27.06 6.33
C SER A 609 -35.91 -25.59 6.06
N ASP A 610 -35.87 -25.18 4.78
CA ASP A 610 -36.68 -24.18 4.03
C ASP A 610 -37.31 -22.90 4.64
N ILE A 611 -37.29 -22.66 5.95
CA ILE A 611 -38.14 -21.65 6.61
C ILE A 611 -37.68 -20.22 6.29
N ASN A 612 -36.38 -19.93 6.33
CA ASN A 612 -35.86 -18.58 6.16
C ASN A 612 -35.77 -18.15 4.68
N ARG A 613 -35.14 -18.98 3.83
CA ARG A 613 -35.03 -18.76 2.38
C ARG A 613 -36.34 -18.86 1.59
N LYS A 614 -37.48 -19.08 2.26
CA LYS A 614 -38.86 -19.08 1.70
C LYS A 614 -39.05 -19.91 0.42
N GLY A 615 -38.24 -20.97 0.24
CA GLY A 615 -38.28 -21.84 -0.95
C GLY A 615 -37.59 -21.27 -2.20
N GLN A 616 -36.67 -20.30 -2.07
CA GLN A 616 -36.04 -19.53 -3.15
C GLN A 616 -34.51 -19.58 -3.03
N GLY A 617 -33.76 -19.37 -4.12
CA GLY A 617 -32.31 -19.15 -4.05
C GLY A 617 -31.98 -17.83 -3.33
N GLN A 618 -30.82 -17.73 -2.69
CA GLN A 618 -30.41 -16.53 -1.96
C GLN A 618 -29.10 -15.92 -2.50
N ILE A 619 -28.94 -14.60 -2.35
CA ILE A 619 -27.70 -13.89 -2.66
C ILE A 619 -26.51 -14.50 -1.89
N CYS A 620 -26.71 -14.87 -0.62
CA CYS A 620 -25.66 -15.48 0.21
C CYS A 620 -25.13 -16.80 -0.40
N ASP A 621 -25.98 -17.61 -1.06
CA ASP A 621 -25.54 -18.81 -1.78
C ASP A 621 -24.56 -18.43 -2.93
N PHE A 622 -24.85 -17.37 -3.68
CA PHE A 622 -23.99 -16.89 -4.79
C PHE A 622 -22.66 -16.34 -4.28
N LEU A 623 -22.70 -15.54 -3.22
CA LEU A 623 -21.51 -14.97 -2.59
C LEU A 623 -20.61 -16.07 -2.00
N HIS A 624 -21.19 -17.05 -1.32
CA HIS A 624 -20.46 -18.23 -0.81
C HIS A 624 -19.81 -19.05 -1.94
N ARG A 625 -20.47 -19.15 -3.10
CA ARG A 625 -19.94 -19.89 -4.25
C ARG A 625 -18.84 -19.16 -5.03
N GLY A 626 -18.53 -17.90 -4.68
CA GLY A 626 -17.45 -17.11 -5.27
C GLY A 626 -17.92 -15.88 -6.05
N GLY A 627 -19.21 -15.55 -6.01
CA GLY A 627 -19.75 -14.29 -6.53
C GLY A 627 -19.21 -13.05 -5.79
N SER A 628 -19.31 -11.87 -6.39
CA SER A 628 -18.84 -10.61 -5.77
C SER A 628 -19.96 -9.62 -5.47
N VAL A 629 -20.92 -9.47 -6.38
CA VAL A 629 -21.91 -8.38 -6.32
C VAL A 629 -23.28 -8.86 -6.81
N ALA A 630 -24.38 -8.38 -6.22
CA ALA A 630 -25.72 -8.89 -6.51
C ALA A 630 -26.85 -7.89 -6.27
N ILE A 631 -27.96 -8.05 -7.00
CA ILE A 631 -29.25 -7.40 -6.70
C ILE A 631 -30.26 -8.47 -6.28
N GLY A 632 -31.06 -8.17 -5.27
CA GLY A 632 -32.20 -9.00 -4.89
C GLY A 632 -33.17 -8.27 -3.98
N HIS A 633 -34.08 -9.03 -3.37
CA HIS A 633 -35.31 -8.49 -2.80
C HIS A 633 -35.57 -9.06 -1.39
N VAL A 634 -35.89 -8.19 -0.44
CA VAL A 634 -36.26 -8.58 0.94
C VAL A 634 -37.73 -9.00 1.08
N TYR A 635 -38.57 -8.71 0.09
CA TYR A 635 -39.96 -9.14 0.07
C TYR A 635 -40.33 -9.67 -1.34
N GLU A 636 -41.61 -9.95 -1.59
CA GLU A 636 -42.11 -10.42 -2.88
C GLU A 636 -42.09 -9.28 -3.91
N PRO A 637 -41.16 -9.27 -4.89
CA PRO A 637 -41.11 -8.23 -5.90
C PRO A 637 -42.22 -8.47 -6.93
N TRP A 638 -42.64 -7.39 -7.57
CA TRP A 638 -43.37 -7.51 -8.84
C TRP A 638 -42.32 -7.50 -9.95
N THR A 639 -42.41 -8.41 -10.93
CA THR A 639 -41.47 -8.54 -12.08
C THR A 639 -41.15 -7.21 -12.77
N ILE A 640 -42.15 -6.32 -12.83
CA ILE A 640 -42.07 -4.93 -13.32
C ILE A 640 -41.00 -4.06 -12.63
N ALA A 641 -40.69 -4.34 -11.36
CA ALA A 641 -39.86 -3.51 -10.47
C ALA A 641 -38.46 -4.10 -10.23
N VAL A 642 -38.22 -5.36 -10.61
CA VAL A 642 -36.90 -5.98 -10.56
C VAL A 642 -35.92 -5.16 -11.41
N GLY A 643 -34.67 -5.01 -10.94
CA GLY A 643 -33.65 -4.24 -11.62
C GLY A 643 -33.31 -4.79 -13.01
N ASP A 644 -33.22 -3.90 -13.99
CA ASP A 644 -33.01 -4.24 -15.40
C ASP A 644 -31.57 -4.69 -15.67
N GLU A 645 -31.38 -6.01 -15.69
CA GLU A 645 -30.11 -6.69 -15.93
C GLU A 645 -29.38 -6.23 -17.21
N ARG A 646 -30.12 -5.86 -18.27
CA ARG A 646 -29.55 -5.38 -19.53
C ARG A 646 -28.83 -4.06 -19.30
N ALA A 647 -29.45 -3.14 -18.56
CA ALA A 647 -28.86 -1.88 -18.14
C ALA A 647 -27.67 -2.10 -17.17
N VAL A 648 -27.86 -2.92 -16.13
CA VAL A 648 -26.83 -3.18 -15.12
C VAL A 648 -25.58 -3.79 -15.76
N PHE A 649 -25.72 -4.86 -16.55
CA PHE A 649 -24.58 -5.56 -17.14
C PHE A 649 -23.90 -4.75 -18.24
N TYR A 650 -24.64 -3.97 -19.03
CA TYR A 650 -24.02 -3.03 -19.98
C TYR A 650 -23.21 -1.95 -19.25
N ARG A 651 -23.76 -1.32 -18.20
CA ARG A 651 -23.02 -0.33 -17.40
C ARG A 651 -21.78 -0.93 -16.74
N TYR A 652 -21.94 -2.07 -16.09
CA TYR A 652 -20.86 -2.71 -15.32
C TYR A 652 -19.76 -3.28 -16.22
N CYS A 653 -20.13 -4.10 -17.21
CA CYS A 653 -19.18 -4.85 -18.03
C CYS A 653 -18.65 -4.05 -19.23
N VAL A 654 -19.49 -3.21 -19.86
CA VAL A 654 -19.14 -2.47 -21.08
C VAL A 654 -18.74 -1.02 -20.79
N LYS A 655 -19.46 -0.29 -19.95
CA LYS A 655 -19.09 1.11 -19.63
C LYS A 655 -17.95 1.17 -18.60
N GLY A 656 -17.91 0.21 -17.68
CA GLY A 656 -16.94 0.19 -16.57
C GLY A 656 -17.36 1.08 -15.40
N ASP A 657 -18.66 1.38 -15.30
CA ASP A 657 -19.24 2.01 -14.12
C ASP A 657 -18.98 1.11 -12.90
N ASN A 658 -18.85 1.70 -11.71
CA ASN A 658 -18.77 0.91 -10.48
C ASN A 658 -20.08 0.15 -10.21
N TRP A 659 -20.03 -0.87 -9.36
CA TRP A 659 -21.18 -1.73 -9.10
C TRP A 659 -22.41 -0.95 -8.63
N ILE A 660 -22.26 -0.06 -7.65
CA ILE A 660 -23.41 0.63 -7.07
C ILE A 660 -24.08 1.58 -8.09
N GLU A 661 -23.30 2.29 -8.91
CA GLU A 661 -23.87 3.09 -9.98
C GLU A 661 -24.52 2.23 -11.07
N SER A 662 -23.89 1.11 -11.44
CA SER A 662 -24.44 0.17 -12.44
C SER A 662 -25.79 -0.39 -11.98
N ALA A 663 -25.88 -0.80 -10.72
CA ALA A 663 -27.10 -1.29 -10.10
C ALA A 663 -28.19 -0.21 -10.08
N TYR A 664 -27.91 0.99 -9.56
CA TYR A 664 -28.91 2.08 -9.48
C TYR A 664 -29.33 2.66 -10.84
N LYS A 665 -28.53 2.48 -11.89
CA LYS A 665 -28.91 2.79 -13.29
C LYS A 665 -29.78 1.69 -13.94
N GLY A 666 -29.92 0.53 -13.30
CA GLY A 666 -30.85 -0.53 -13.69
C GLY A 666 -32.06 -0.72 -12.75
N LEU A 667 -31.97 -0.35 -11.47
CA LEU A 667 -33.10 -0.38 -10.54
C LEU A 667 -34.26 0.50 -11.05
N ARG A 668 -35.46 -0.09 -11.16
CA ARG A 668 -36.66 0.61 -11.65
C ARG A 668 -37.44 1.33 -10.54
N CYS A 669 -37.29 0.87 -9.31
CA CYS A 669 -37.92 1.45 -8.11
C CYS A 669 -36.86 1.76 -7.03
N LEU A 670 -37.16 2.75 -6.19
CA LEU A 670 -36.42 3.15 -4.98
C LEU A 670 -37.41 3.37 -3.83
N SER A 671 -36.95 3.42 -2.57
CA SER A 671 -37.84 3.31 -1.39
C SER A 671 -38.74 2.06 -1.51
N TRP A 672 -38.11 0.94 -1.91
CA TRP A 672 -38.78 -0.32 -2.24
C TRP A 672 -38.02 -1.52 -1.63
N MET A 673 -38.30 -2.73 -2.09
CA MET A 673 -37.85 -4.00 -1.51
C MET A 673 -36.44 -4.43 -1.96
N ASP A 674 -35.79 -3.65 -2.82
CA ASP A 674 -34.50 -4.00 -3.43
C ASP A 674 -33.32 -3.82 -2.46
N VAL A 675 -32.33 -4.70 -2.56
CA VAL A 675 -31.02 -4.58 -1.89
C VAL A 675 -29.91 -4.72 -2.92
N VAL A 676 -28.91 -3.84 -2.84
CA VAL A 676 -27.70 -3.85 -3.68
C VAL A 676 -26.54 -4.35 -2.84
N VAL A 677 -26.15 -5.60 -3.05
CA VAL A 677 -25.15 -6.29 -2.23
C VAL A 677 -23.81 -6.33 -2.96
N GLY A 678 -22.73 -6.19 -2.21
CA GLY A 678 -21.37 -6.22 -2.72
C GLY A 678 -20.60 -4.94 -2.42
N ASP A 679 -19.33 -4.91 -2.81
CA ASP A 679 -18.48 -3.72 -2.74
C ASP A 679 -18.99 -2.64 -3.74
N PRO A 680 -19.44 -1.47 -3.26
CA PRO A 680 -19.95 -0.40 -4.13
C PRO A 680 -18.96 0.05 -5.20
N LEU A 681 -17.66 -0.03 -4.91
CA LEU A 681 -16.55 0.44 -5.73
C LEU A 681 -15.94 -0.67 -6.59
N CYS A 682 -16.58 -1.85 -6.66
CA CYS A 682 -16.16 -2.91 -7.58
C CYS A 682 -16.32 -2.46 -9.04
N GLN A 683 -15.33 -2.76 -9.88
CA GLN A 683 -15.31 -2.46 -11.32
C GLN A 683 -14.64 -3.61 -12.08
N VAL A 684 -15.16 -3.96 -13.27
CA VAL A 684 -14.69 -5.09 -14.10
C VAL A 684 -14.12 -4.61 -15.45
N LYS A 685 -13.63 -3.37 -15.52
CA LYS A 685 -13.07 -2.73 -16.70
C LYS A 685 -12.11 -1.59 -16.36
#